data_AF-A0A178K852-F1
#
_entry.id   AF-A0A178K852-F1
#
_cell.length_a   1.000
_cell.length_b   1.000
_cell.length_c   1.000
_cell.angle_alpha   90.00
_cell.angle_beta   90.00
_cell.angle_gamma   90.00
#
_symmetry.space_group_name_H-M   'P 1'
#
loop_
_entity.id
_entity.type
_entity.pdbx_description
1 polymer ?
#
loop_
_entity_poly.entity_id
_entity_poly.type
_entity_poly.pdbx_seq_one_letter_code
_entity_poly.pdbx_strand_id
1 'polypeptide(L)'
;MKKIYLALCISASLVLSGCGGGGSSSDNSSSVQAPIKKKNARDPLMAQDVNAVYSDDPNYKPKAIINNVFGQLSYRLADGQPTDVIIINKQTGQISFLNPGDAIVVVEDTSSVYQTSSDTFTVHVEQATNSDLDADFQTIPTLSTKKIKLPVSGKRGELIYSVASDSQDLLAIDSQTGEMTPQGREGIATVIIKDMGNRRYLPTSKEVQVRIKAIAPGELSFEDINKQFTRNMILEPQKLSGGEEGELSYSIAYENPKDGVLTIDPKTGFMDVSGVGEAKIKVTQDFSGGYSVTSQEEYFDVNISQGERKLLVVDKMSDVYVKNERKEVIARNAIDDLSFEVVSGNSIEIDSHTGEPKIVGVGTSIIKATDDKNKNFKPSSTTFEYTIERGTHPGIAQEKIETKFSDVHTKFIPHLDGQQGVLTISAPTSSNVVEANGNELTIKHAGTVKLQVTDNGGDFYHPTTKEVSLVILPATHPKVEVKGSVKVYSDGLFIPQSELVVKGIKEELLSNITIKPLDSDTNAAVKYESANKRFVVQKAGTARFAVTDDGNTDYQSFEPAEFAIVIQPADSTLTVEPKEVDVVFSPGLEIKAPQVNGAKGELTFSFVDGEDKDVVTLGSKGALKVLKAGQTIIKVTSASTSGFKAATVLYPVKIKKAVNPVTVSYPTKTYKKGDSITPVKDNVESILTYKVENNGAVVSLINANTGEVRIESAGKYEIEVAAQSSSKYERKSFLVQGEVKKAKHPGIAFSSESFEFEPLKKVTPTFLPQPLGKRSYGISSKPSDLNQPLDPNTGELTLVDYFSENALASVTLSIAEEESDNYLALDSETGELGKKTIRILPPKLGSANNDITITDPSGVIYSSDRVNGSKFRHLQDLEVRLAGVVKQLPANQELKDKYGDGVRLLTTVKPVGSKDASEQRQAMVYVQRYEGCNLKHTEMRKSIVNVKDGDYCKYTGFDTKRYLSFVMIGAEKLSPGQWESVTPFVFYYYSPREFAATDFGGLYTDGGAHSHGQEKPSHVIEWNRVDLNFTID
;
A
#
# COMPACT_ATOMS: atom_id res chain seq x y z
N MET A 1 45.59 -86.19 -50.35
CA MET A 1 46.39 -87.34 -50.82
C MET A 1 47.75 -86.83 -51.29
N LYS A 2 48.81 -87.66 -51.16
CA LYS A 2 50.02 -87.81 -52.02
C LYS A 2 50.44 -86.63 -52.93
N LYS A 3 51.72 -86.19 -53.01
CA LYS A 3 53.00 -86.42 -52.29
C LYS A 3 53.91 -85.18 -52.63
N ILE A 4 54.84 -84.63 -51.84
CA ILE A 4 55.99 -85.18 -51.08
C ILE A 4 57.12 -85.68 -52.03
N TYR A 5 58.39 -85.25 -52.01
CA TYR A 5 59.21 -84.31 -51.18
C TYR A 5 60.34 -83.69 -52.08
N LEU A 6 61.15 -82.70 -51.68
CA LEU A 6 62.51 -82.83 -51.05
C LEU A 6 63.43 -83.92 -51.67
N ALA A 7 64.76 -83.77 -51.88
CA ALA A 7 65.70 -82.69 -51.50
C ALA A 7 67.08 -82.77 -52.25
N LEU A 8 67.90 -81.71 -52.09
CA LEU A 8 69.38 -81.64 -51.99
C LEU A 8 70.37 -82.16 -53.09
N CYS A 9 71.22 -81.20 -53.52
CA CYS A 9 72.71 -81.24 -53.54
C CYS A 9 73.58 -82.09 -54.53
N ILE A 10 74.56 -81.38 -55.15
CA ILE A 10 76.01 -81.70 -55.25
C ILE A 10 76.41 -82.94 -56.10
N SER A 11 77.34 -82.89 -57.07
CA SER A 11 78.14 -81.79 -57.66
C SER A 11 78.91 -82.22 -58.93
N ALA A 12 79.47 -81.25 -59.65
CA ALA A 12 80.73 -81.32 -60.41
C ALA A 12 80.81 -82.13 -61.74
N SER A 13 80.93 -81.35 -62.83
CA SER A 13 82.00 -81.46 -63.84
C SER A 13 81.91 -82.43 -65.05
N LEU A 14 81.99 -81.77 -66.22
CA LEU A 14 82.91 -82.02 -67.36
C LEU A 14 82.50 -82.88 -68.59
N VAL A 15 82.68 -82.21 -69.74
CA VAL A 15 82.95 -82.61 -71.15
C VAL A 15 81.93 -83.30 -72.10
N LEU A 16 82.04 -82.84 -73.37
CA LEU A 16 81.88 -83.51 -74.67
C LEU A 16 80.49 -83.79 -75.30
N SER A 17 80.07 -82.85 -76.15
CA SER A 17 79.75 -83.02 -77.60
C SER A 17 78.94 -84.23 -78.12
N GLY A 18 77.84 -83.93 -78.81
CA GLY A 18 77.13 -84.81 -79.75
C GLY A 18 75.73 -84.22 -80.05
N CYS A 19 75.43 -83.56 -81.18
CA CYS A 19 75.49 -83.95 -82.60
C CYS A 19 74.25 -84.76 -83.08
N GLY A 20 73.56 -84.22 -84.08
CA GLY A 20 72.50 -84.89 -84.85
C GLY A 20 71.92 -83.95 -85.92
N GLY A 21 71.63 -84.39 -87.15
CA GLY A 21 72.00 -85.69 -87.75
C GLY A 21 71.33 -85.97 -89.10
N GLY A 22 72.13 -86.40 -90.08
CA GLY A 22 71.68 -86.97 -91.38
C GLY A 22 71.33 -85.97 -92.49
N GLY A 23 71.59 -86.24 -93.77
CA GLY A 23 72.36 -87.37 -94.34
C GLY A 23 72.05 -87.66 -95.82
N SER A 24 72.91 -88.47 -96.49
CA SER A 24 72.77 -88.97 -97.89
C SER A 24 73.01 -87.90 -98.98
N SER A 25 73.64 -88.12 -100.15
CA SER A 25 74.49 -89.18 -100.77
C SER A 25 75.07 -88.58 -102.09
N SER A 26 76.07 -89.10 -102.80
CA SER A 26 77.11 -90.13 -102.59
C SER A 26 78.21 -89.97 -103.68
N ASP A 27 79.21 -90.86 -103.69
CA ASP A 27 80.04 -91.27 -104.85
C ASP A 27 81.09 -90.34 -105.52
N ASN A 28 82.31 -90.44 -104.97
CA ASN A 28 83.50 -91.06 -105.62
C ASN A 28 84.32 -90.38 -106.76
N SER A 29 85.57 -90.87 -106.89
CA SER A 29 86.48 -90.81 -108.06
C SER A 29 87.18 -89.49 -108.50
N SER A 30 88.39 -89.30 -107.97
CA SER A 30 89.67 -89.19 -108.71
C SER A 30 89.91 -88.20 -109.88
N SER A 31 91.09 -87.54 -109.82
CA SER A 31 92.06 -87.23 -110.91
C SER A 31 92.26 -85.78 -111.46
N VAL A 32 93.53 -85.34 -111.37
CA VAL A 32 94.37 -84.55 -112.33
C VAL A 32 94.06 -83.06 -112.65
N GLN A 33 95.13 -82.31 -112.98
CA GLN A 33 95.27 -80.84 -113.14
C GLN A 33 94.78 -80.24 -114.48
N ALA A 34 94.32 -78.98 -114.48
CA ALA A 34 94.47 -77.98 -115.58
C ALA A 34 94.19 -76.51 -115.09
N PRO A 35 94.60 -75.42 -115.80
CA PRO A 35 94.61 -74.05 -115.21
C PRO A 35 94.02 -72.87 -116.04
N ILE A 36 94.01 -71.66 -115.43
CA ILE A 36 93.93 -70.27 -115.99
C ILE A 36 92.54 -69.60 -116.27
N LYS A 37 92.28 -68.44 -115.63
CA LYS A 37 91.88 -67.14 -116.26
C LYS A 37 91.92 -65.96 -115.25
N LYS A 38 91.98 -64.71 -115.74
CA LYS A 38 92.10 -63.44 -114.96
C LYS A 38 90.95 -62.48 -115.34
N LYS A 39 90.40 -61.72 -114.37
CA LYS A 39 89.19 -60.86 -114.53
C LYS A 39 89.50 -59.40 -114.94
N ASN A 40 88.49 -58.73 -115.51
CA ASN A 40 88.56 -57.34 -115.99
C ASN A 40 88.46 -56.29 -114.86
N ALA A 41 89.04 -55.11 -115.08
CA ALA A 41 88.89 -53.94 -114.21
C ALA A 41 87.56 -53.21 -114.44
N ARG A 42 87.18 -52.32 -113.52
CA ARG A 42 85.90 -51.59 -113.44
C ARG A 42 86.08 -50.26 -112.70
N ASP A 43 85.09 -49.39 -112.78
CA ASP A 43 84.94 -48.27 -111.84
C ASP A 43 84.56 -48.78 -110.44
N PRO A 44 84.95 -48.06 -109.36
CA PRO A 44 84.60 -48.42 -108.00
C PRO A 44 83.11 -48.27 -107.74
N LEU A 45 82.59 -49.14 -106.87
CA LEU A 45 81.26 -49.04 -106.28
C LEU A 45 81.12 -47.72 -105.50
N MET A 46 79.91 -47.14 -105.48
CA MET A 46 79.62 -45.95 -104.68
C MET A 46 78.28 -46.08 -103.95
N ALA A 47 78.26 -45.88 -102.64
CA ALA A 47 77.07 -45.90 -101.79
C ALA A 47 76.68 -44.49 -101.32
N GLN A 48 75.47 -44.36 -100.75
CA GLN A 48 74.98 -43.13 -100.13
C GLN A 48 74.38 -43.44 -98.75
N ASP A 49 74.67 -42.55 -97.80
CA ASP A 49 74.18 -42.62 -96.43
C ASP A 49 72.64 -42.50 -96.36
N VAL A 50 72.05 -43.11 -95.32
CA VAL A 50 70.60 -43.15 -95.11
C VAL A 50 70.26 -42.48 -93.79
N ASN A 51 69.66 -41.29 -93.87
CA ASN A 51 69.10 -40.60 -92.70
C ASN A 51 67.61 -40.93 -92.57
N ALA A 52 67.16 -41.29 -91.38
CA ALA A 52 65.76 -41.61 -91.09
C ALA A 52 65.37 -41.23 -89.66
N VAL A 53 64.08 -41.07 -89.41
CA VAL A 53 63.51 -41.03 -88.05
C VAL A 53 63.06 -42.45 -87.69
N TYR A 54 63.24 -42.86 -86.43
CA TYR A 54 62.74 -44.13 -85.93
C TYR A 54 61.21 -44.26 -86.14
N SER A 55 60.76 -45.47 -86.46
CA SER A 55 59.34 -45.79 -86.62
C SER A 55 59.05 -47.19 -86.11
N ASP A 56 57.95 -47.34 -85.38
CA ASP A 56 57.39 -48.64 -84.99
C ASP A 56 56.64 -49.33 -86.17
N ASP A 57 56.50 -48.69 -87.35
CA ASP A 57 55.88 -49.31 -88.55
C ASP A 57 56.82 -50.36 -89.18
N PRO A 58 56.48 -51.67 -89.15
CA PRO A 58 57.32 -52.73 -89.70
C PRO A 58 57.41 -52.74 -91.24
N ASN A 59 56.66 -51.88 -91.93
CA ASN A 59 56.70 -51.71 -93.38
C ASN A 59 57.73 -50.67 -93.83
N TYR A 60 58.15 -49.74 -92.96
CA TYR A 60 59.13 -48.71 -93.30
C TYR A 60 60.56 -49.28 -93.37
N LYS A 61 60.96 -49.69 -94.58
CA LYS A 61 62.24 -50.37 -94.84
C LYS A 61 63.03 -49.67 -95.96
N PRO A 62 63.69 -48.54 -95.66
CA PRO A 62 64.54 -47.84 -96.63
C PRO A 62 65.77 -48.67 -97.01
N LYS A 63 66.51 -48.22 -98.02
CA LYS A 63 67.77 -48.81 -98.50
C LYS A 63 68.67 -47.70 -99.04
N ALA A 64 69.97 -47.90 -99.01
CA ALA A 64 70.92 -46.99 -99.65
C ALA A 64 70.79 -47.00 -101.18
N ILE A 65 71.19 -45.89 -101.80
CA ILE A 65 71.34 -45.78 -103.25
C ILE A 65 72.78 -46.19 -103.59
N ILE A 66 72.91 -47.29 -104.36
CA ILE A 66 74.20 -47.85 -104.76
C ILE A 66 74.38 -47.65 -106.28
N ASN A 67 75.48 -47.01 -106.66
CA ASN A 67 75.85 -46.70 -108.05
C ASN A 67 77.08 -47.51 -108.51
N ASN A 68 77.34 -47.51 -109.82
CA ASN A 68 78.45 -48.25 -110.47
C ASN A 68 78.42 -49.76 -110.22
N VAL A 69 77.24 -50.39 -110.29
CA VAL A 69 77.04 -51.84 -110.05
C VAL A 69 77.30 -52.66 -111.32
N PHE A 70 78.17 -53.67 -111.24
CA PHE A 70 78.58 -54.55 -112.35
C PHE A 70 78.44 -56.05 -112.03
N GLY A 71 77.77 -56.41 -110.93
CA GLY A 71 77.60 -57.77 -110.46
C GLY A 71 76.44 -57.91 -109.46
N GLN A 72 76.56 -58.87 -108.55
CA GLN A 72 75.62 -59.07 -107.45
C GLN A 72 76.12 -58.38 -106.19
N LEU A 73 75.29 -57.49 -105.66
CA LEU A 73 75.50 -56.82 -104.37
C LEU A 73 75.27 -57.78 -103.20
N SER A 74 76.09 -57.63 -102.17
CA SER A 74 75.91 -58.19 -100.84
C SER A 74 76.13 -57.11 -99.79
N TYR A 75 75.37 -57.18 -98.69
CA TYR A 75 75.37 -56.16 -97.63
C TYR A 75 75.68 -56.78 -96.27
N ARG A 76 76.43 -56.06 -95.44
CA ARG A 76 76.72 -56.45 -94.05
C ARG A 76 76.92 -55.20 -93.19
N LEU A 77 76.69 -55.29 -91.88
CA LEU A 77 77.26 -54.30 -90.96
C LEU A 77 78.80 -54.33 -91.06
N ALA A 78 79.44 -53.17 -90.91
CA ALA A 78 80.89 -53.10 -90.75
C ALA A 78 81.30 -53.67 -89.39
N ASP A 79 82.55 -54.12 -89.29
CA ASP A 79 83.03 -54.86 -88.12
C ASP A 79 83.13 -53.93 -86.90
N GLY A 80 82.52 -54.31 -85.79
CA GLY A 80 82.45 -53.49 -84.56
C GLY A 80 81.31 -52.46 -84.50
N GLN A 81 80.43 -52.39 -85.51
CA GLN A 81 79.26 -51.49 -85.51
C GLN A 81 78.12 -51.98 -84.59
N PRO A 82 77.27 -51.08 -84.06
CA PRO A 82 76.23 -51.44 -83.09
C PRO A 82 75.10 -52.25 -83.75
N THR A 83 74.90 -53.48 -83.27
CA THR A 83 73.93 -54.44 -83.79
C THR A 83 72.49 -54.19 -83.31
N ASP A 84 72.27 -53.17 -82.49
CA ASP A 84 70.96 -52.82 -81.89
C ASP A 84 70.36 -51.52 -82.44
N VAL A 85 71.00 -50.90 -83.45
CA VAL A 85 70.49 -49.73 -84.19
C VAL A 85 69.72 -50.19 -85.43
N ILE A 86 70.32 -51.05 -86.28
CA ILE A 86 69.69 -51.56 -87.50
C ILE A 86 69.86 -53.07 -87.70
N ILE A 87 68.93 -53.67 -88.45
CA ILE A 87 69.15 -54.92 -89.20
C ILE A 87 69.18 -54.57 -90.69
N ILE A 88 70.16 -55.08 -91.43
CA ILE A 88 70.19 -54.99 -92.89
C ILE A 88 70.03 -56.35 -93.57
N ASN A 89 69.16 -56.42 -94.57
CA ASN A 89 69.00 -57.57 -95.43
C ASN A 89 70.22 -57.72 -96.35
N LYS A 90 70.93 -58.85 -96.21
CA LYS A 90 72.22 -59.10 -96.87
C LYS A 90 72.15 -59.17 -98.40
N GLN A 91 70.96 -59.33 -98.98
CA GLN A 91 70.75 -59.46 -100.43
C GLN A 91 70.03 -58.25 -101.03
N THR A 92 69.06 -57.63 -100.31
CA THR A 92 68.24 -56.54 -100.85
C THR A 92 68.70 -55.15 -100.44
N GLY A 93 69.59 -55.03 -99.44
CA GLY A 93 70.02 -53.76 -98.86
C GLY A 93 68.94 -53.04 -98.04
N GLN A 94 67.78 -53.67 -97.82
CA GLN A 94 66.71 -53.11 -97.00
C GLN A 94 67.11 -53.09 -95.52
N ILE A 95 66.93 -51.93 -94.92
CA ILE A 95 67.20 -51.63 -93.52
C ILE A 95 65.90 -51.84 -92.72
N SER A 96 66.02 -52.22 -91.45
CA SER A 96 64.92 -52.21 -90.48
C SER A 96 65.47 -51.66 -89.17
N PHE A 97 64.80 -50.64 -88.63
CA PHE A 97 65.27 -49.92 -87.45
C PHE A 97 64.95 -50.68 -86.16
N LEU A 98 65.92 -50.77 -85.26
CA LEU A 98 65.79 -51.36 -83.94
C LEU A 98 65.79 -50.29 -82.85
N ASN A 99 66.65 -49.28 -82.98
CA ASN A 99 66.69 -48.09 -82.12
C ASN A 99 67.36 -46.92 -82.89
N PRO A 100 67.17 -45.68 -82.43
CA PRO A 100 68.01 -44.53 -82.78
C PRO A 100 69.51 -44.75 -82.54
N GLY A 101 70.32 -44.09 -83.37
CA GLY A 101 71.79 -44.17 -83.40
C GLY A 101 72.35 -44.27 -84.82
N ASP A 102 73.67 -44.44 -84.91
CA ASP A 102 74.42 -44.61 -86.16
C ASP A 102 74.90 -46.05 -86.36
N ALA A 103 74.87 -46.55 -87.60
CA ALA A 103 75.50 -47.83 -87.96
C ALA A 103 76.05 -47.82 -89.39
N ILE A 104 77.33 -48.16 -89.55
CA ILE A 104 77.99 -48.27 -90.86
C ILE A 104 77.75 -49.65 -91.50
N VAL A 105 77.37 -49.65 -92.77
CA VAL A 105 77.18 -50.82 -93.62
C VAL A 105 78.32 -50.90 -94.63
N VAL A 106 78.87 -52.10 -94.84
CA VAL A 106 79.69 -52.44 -96.01
C VAL A 106 78.77 -53.04 -97.08
N VAL A 107 78.90 -52.55 -98.30
CA VAL A 107 78.31 -53.15 -99.50
C VAL A 107 79.42 -53.64 -100.42
N GLU A 108 79.33 -54.87 -100.90
CA GLU A 108 80.32 -55.52 -101.77
C GLU A 108 79.64 -56.05 -103.04
N ASP A 109 80.15 -55.65 -104.19
CA ASP A 109 79.66 -56.02 -105.51
C ASP A 109 80.59 -57.05 -106.17
N THR A 110 80.06 -58.26 -106.40
CA THR A 110 80.82 -59.41 -106.92
C THR A 110 80.33 -59.84 -108.29
N SER A 111 81.26 -60.01 -109.24
CA SER A 111 80.95 -60.37 -110.63
C SER A 111 81.81 -61.55 -111.08
N SER A 112 81.30 -62.37 -112.00
CA SER A 112 82.11 -63.42 -112.64
C SER A 112 83.10 -62.85 -113.66
N VAL A 113 82.79 -61.69 -114.25
CA VAL A 113 83.55 -61.02 -115.32
C VAL A 113 84.48 -59.93 -114.79
N TYR A 114 83.97 -59.09 -113.89
CA TYR A 114 84.69 -57.96 -113.32
C TYR A 114 85.33 -58.29 -111.97
N GLN A 115 86.32 -57.50 -111.57
CA GLN A 115 86.85 -57.49 -110.21
C GLN A 115 85.76 -57.11 -109.18
N THR A 116 85.90 -57.62 -107.96
CA THR A 116 85.09 -57.21 -106.81
C THR A 116 85.37 -55.74 -106.48
N SER A 117 84.34 -55.00 -106.07
CA SER A 117 84.50 -53.66 -105.49
C SER A 117 83.57 -53.53 -104.27
N SER A 118 84.02 -52.80 -103.26
CA SER A 118 83.29 -52.60 -102.00
C SER A 118 83.34 -51.14 -101.59
N ASP A 119 82.26 -50.67 -100.97
CA ASP A 119 82.15 -49.32 -100.40
C ASP A 119 81.36 -49.36 -99.07
N THR A 120 81.32 -48.25 -98.35
CA THR A 120 80.63 -48.14 -97.05
C THR A 120 79.70 -46.93 -96.98
N PHE A 121 78.56 -47.10 -96.31
CA PHE A 121 77.62 -46.00 -96.02
C PHE A 121 77.14 -46.05 -94.57
N THR A 122 76.82 -44.88 -94.01
CA THR A 122 76.25 -44.70 -92.68
C THR A 122 74.73 -44.78 -92.74
N VAL A 123 74.11 -45.35 -91.71
CA VAL A 123 72.68 -45.22 -91.46
C VAL A 123 72.49 -44.46 -90.15
N HIS A 124 71.94 -43.25 -90.23
CA HIS A 124 71.61 -42.41 -89.09
C HIS A 124 70.12 -42.51 -88.77
N VAL A 125 69.78 -42.73 -87.50
CA VAL A 125 68.41 -42.94 -87.03
C VAL A 125 68.09 -42.00 -85.87
N GLU A 126 67.22 -41.02 -86.10
CA GLU A 126 66.75 -40.05 -85.10
C GLU A 126 65.61 -40.61 -84.22
N GLN A 127 65.34 -39.94 -83.09
CA GLN A 127 64.21 -40.26 -82.21
C GLN A 127 62.87 -39.78 -82.77
N ALA A 128 61.82 -40.60 -82.59
CA ALA A 128 60.45 -40.26 -82.94
C ALA A 128 59.82 -39.26 -81.94
N THR A 129 58.76 -38.57 -82.34
CA THR A 129 57.88 -37.82 -81.41
C THR A 129 56.77 -38.73 -80.90
N ASN A 130 56.33 -38.55 -79.65
CA ASN A 130 55.18 -39.28 -79.10
C ASN A 130 53.88 -38.48 -79.33
N SER A 131 53.12 -38.89 -80.35
CA SER A 131 51.77 -38.38 -80.66
C SER A 131 50.68 -38.91 -79.75
N ASP A 132 50.94 -40.00 -79.04
CA ASP A 132 49.89 -40.87 -78.48
C ASP A 132 49.56 -40.52 -77.02
N LEU A 133 50.30 -39.61 -76.40
CA LEU A 133 50.11 -39.22 -75.00
C LEU A 133 48.75 -38.53 -74.80
N ASP A 134 47.85 -39.24 -74.14
CA ASP A 134 46.49 -38.76 -73.84
C ASP A 134 45.98 -39.26 -72.49
N ALA A 135 45.07 -38.49 -71.88
CA ALA A 135 44.58 -38.76 -70.53
C ALA A 135 43.17 -38.18 -70.30
N ASP A 136 42.32 -38.93 -69.59
CA ASP A 136 40.90 -38.58 -69.46
C ASP A 136 40.64 -37.42 -68.48
N PHE A 137 39.65 -36.60 -68.82
CA PHE A 137 39.05 -35.61 -67.92
C PHE A 137 38.53 -36.29 -66.63
N GLN A 138 38.80 -35.68 -65.47
CA GLN A 138 38.34 -36.17 -64.17
C GLN A 138 37.46 -35.14 -63.44
N THR A 139 36.64 -35.63 -62.51
CA THR A 139 35.85 -34.78 -61.60
C THR A 139 36.06 -35.22 -60.16
N ILE A 140 36.38 -34.27 -59.28
CA ILE A 140 36.79 -34.49 -57.89
C ILE A 140 35.90 -33.65 -56.97
N PRO A 141 35.29 -34.21 -55.91
CA PRO A 141 34.62 -33.42 -54.88
C PRO A 141 35.61 -32.52 -54.11
N THR A 142 35.24 -31.28 -53.81
CA THR A 142 36.03 -30.29 -53.03
C THR A 142 36.69 -30.85 -51.76
N LEU A 143 35.99 -31.73 -51.03
CA LEU A 143 36.45 -32.32 -49.77
C LEU A 143 36.82 -33.81 -49.91
N SER A 144 37.24 -34.25 -51.11
CA SER A 144 37.58 -35.66 -51.33
C SER A 144 38.87 -36.09 -50.64
N THR A 145 38.75 -37.02 -49.68
CA THR A 145 39.88 -37.66 -49.00
C THR A 145 40.48 -38.85 -49.77
N LYS A 146 39.96 -39.16 -50.96
CA LYS A 146 40.44 -40.27 -51.81
C LYS A 146 41.58 -39.80 -52.70
N LYS A 147 42.70 -40.54 -52.69
CA LYS A 147 43.83 -40.37 -53.62
C LYS A 147 43.41 -40.74 -55.05
N ILE A 148 42.91 -39.77 -55.80
CA ILE A 148 42.48 -39.92 -57.20
C ILE A 148 43.68 -39.66 -58.12
N LYS A 149 43.77 -40.39 -59.25
CA LYS A 149 44.83 -40.27 -60.27
C LYS A 149 44.23 -40.02 -61.64
N LEU A 150 44.97 -39.32 -62.50
CA LEU A 150 44.64 -39.26 -63.92
C LEU A 150 44.94 -40.62 -64.57
N PRO A 151 44.02 -41.23 -65.33
CA PRO A 151 44.35 -42.32 -66.23
C PRO A 151 45.13 -41.75 -67.42
N VAL A 152 46.36 -42.25 -67.64
CA VAL A 152 47.24 -41.78 -68.72
C VAL A 152 47.58 -42.94 -69.65
N SER A 153 47.40 -42.71 -70.95
CA SER A 153 47.63 -43.65 -72.04
C SER A 153 48.75 -43.17 -72.98
N GLY A 154 49.21 -44.04 -73.89
CA GLY A 154 50.20 -43.71 -74.93
C GLY A 154 51.60 -43.30 -74.46
N LYS A 155 51.88 -43.29 -73.14
CA LYS A 155 53.19 -42.95 -72.59
C LYS A 155 54.30 -43.85 -73.15
N ARG A 156 55.46 -43.26 -73.42
CA ARG A 156 56.66 -43.98 -73.88
C ARG A 156 57.76 -43.99 -72.82
N GLY A 157 57.76 -43.05 -71.87
CA GLY A 157 58.70 -42.95 -70.75
C GLY A 157 58.08 -42.90 -69.36
N GLU A 158 58.85 -42.36 -68.41
CA GLU A 158 58.37 -41.99 -67.08
C GLU A 158 57.51 -40.70 -67.15
N LEU A 159 56.54 -40.59 -66.25
CA LEU A 159 55.60 -39.46 -66.22
C LEU A 159 55.89 -38.55 -65.03
N ILE A 160 55.99 -37.24 -65.28
CA ILE A 160 56.06 -36.20 -64.26
C ILE A 160 54.77 -35.38 -64.34
N TYR A 161 54.16 -35.11 -63.19
CA TYR A 161 52.90 -34.38 -63.06
C TYR A 161 53.12 -32.99 -62.44
N SER A 162 52.32 -32.01 -62.86
CA SER A 162 52.28 -30.67 -62.28
C SER A 162 50.92 -30.01 -62.49
N VAL A 163 50.58 -29.01 -61.68
CA VAL A 163 49.36 -28.19 -61.86
C VAL A 163 49.76 -26.82 -62.40
N ALA A 164 49.03 -26.33 -63.40
CA ALA A 164 49.24 -25.01 -64.00
C ALA A 164 49.13 -23.90 -62.95
N SER A 165 49.87 -22.80 -63.11
CA SER A 165 50.03 -21.76 -62.09
C SER A 165 48.74 -21.03 -61.70
N ASP A 166 47.73 -21.07 -62.57
CA ASP A 166 46.37 -20.53 -62.36
C ASP A 166 45.42 -21.51 -61.64
N SER A 167 45.89 -22.73 -61.38
CA SER A 167 45.09 -23.88 -60.95
C SER A 167 45.55 -24.49 -59.62
N GLN A 168 46.73 -24.07 -59.11
CA GLN A 168 47.36 -24.59 -57.87
C GLN A 168 46.52 -24.31 -56.62
N ASP A 169 45.67 -23.30 -56.67
CA ASP A 169 44.82 -22.85 -55.57
C ASP A 169 43.47 -23.62 -55.52
N LEU A 170 43.17 -24.42 -56.55
CA LEU A 170 42.07 -25.39 -56.62
C LEU A 170 42.54 -26.83 -56.39
N LEU A 171 43.75 -27.17 -56.85
CA LEU A 171 44.25 -28.54 -56.89
C LEU A 171 45.76 -28.63 -56.63
N ALA A 172 46.16 -29.54 -55.74
CA ALA A 172 47.54 -30.00 -55.63
C ALA A 172 47.69 -31.38 -56.29
N ILE A 173 48.87 -31.68 -56.85
CA ILE A 173 49.19 -33.02 -57.38
C ILE A 173 50.58 -33.47 -56.91
N ASP A 174 50.70 -34.74 -56.55
CA ASP A 174 52.02 -35.35 -56.33
C ASP A 174 52.73 -35.59 -57.67
N SER A 175 53.94 -35.01 -57.80
CA SER A 175 54.65 -34.92 -59.09
C SER A 175 55.14 -36.25 -59.67
N GLN A 176 55.17 -37.33 -58.89
CA GLN A 176 55.69 -38.65 -59.30
C GLN A 176 54.56 -39.68 -59.43
N THR A 177 53.60 -39.65 -58.51
CA THR A 177 52.53 -40.65 -58.40
C THR A 177 51.22 -40.23 -59.05
N GLY A 178 51.07 -38.94 -59.42
CA GLY A 178 49.87 -38.37 -60.02
C GLY A 178 48.68 -38.25 -59.06
N GLU A 179 48.91 -38.28 -57.75
CA GLU A 179 47.86 -38.22 -56.73
C GLU A 179 47.36 -36.79 -56.53
N MET A 180 46.10 -36.58 -56.88
CA MET A 180 45.41 -35.29 -56.83
C MET A 180 44.72 -35.07 -55.47
N THR A 181 44.91 -33.88 -54.90
CA THR A 181 44.30 -33.44 -53.64
C THR A 181 43.60 -32.08 -53.85
N PRO A 182 42.26 -32.00 -53.76
CA PRO A 182 41.52 -30.74 -53.92
C PRO A 182 41.81 -29.76 -52.78
N GLN A 183 41.76 -28.46 -53.07
CA GLN A 183 42.05 -27.37 -52.12
C GLN A 183 40.78 -26.65 -51.62
N GLY A 184 39.67 -27.38 -51.49
CA GLY A 184 38.43 -26.88 -50.87
C GLY A 184 37.59 -25.87 -51.69
N ARG A 185 38.01 -25.48 -52.90
CA ARG A 185 37.21 -24.62 -53.80
C ARG A 185 36.83 -25.33 -55.09
N GLU A 186 35.65 -25.03 -55.61
CA GLU A 186 35.20 -25.54 -56.90
C GLU A 186 35.75 -24.73 -58.08
N GLY A 187 35.84 -25.37 -59.25
CA GLY A 187 36.42 -24.79 -60.45
C GLY A 187 36.91 -25.84 -61.44
N ILE A 188 37.78 -25.45 -62.35
CA ILE A 188 38.48 -26.36 -63.27
C ILE A 188 39.97 -26.06 -63.16
N ALA A 189 40.74 -27.06 -62.74
CA ALA A 189 42.19 -27.01 -62.68
C ALA A 189 42.80 -27.67 -63.93
N THR A 190 43.86 -27.07 -64.48
CA THR A 190 44.67 -27.67 -65.54
C THR A 190 45.85 -28.44 -64.96
N VAL A 191 45.94 -29.73 -65.26
CA VAL A 191 47.07 -30.60 -64.93
C VAL A 191 47.94 -30.80 -66.17
N ILE A 192 49.24 -30.62 -66.02
CA ILE A 192 50.24 -30.82 -67.07
C ILE A 192 50.96 -32.15 -66.79
N ILE A 193 50.83 -33.09 -67.73
CA ILE A 193 51.51 -34.39 -67.72
C ILE A 193 52.69 -34.29 -68.68
N LYS A 194 53.90 -34.58 -68.20
CA LYS A 194 55.12 -34.66 -69.01
C LYS A 194 55.59 -36.10 -69.12
N ASP A 195 55.62 -36.62 -70.34
CA ASP A 195 56.27 -37.88 -70.67
C ASP A 195 57.75 -37.59 -70.97
N MET A 196 58.66 -38.19 -70.19
CA MET A 196 60.09 -37.99 -70.34
C MET A 196 60.71 -38.74 -71.53
N GLY A 197 59.91 -39.49 -72.29
CA GLY A 197 60.37 -40.21 -73.47
C GLY A 197 61.26 -41.42 -73.13
N ASN A 198 61.91 -41.98 -74.13
CA ASN A 198 62.83 -43.12 -73.97
C ASN A 198 63.89 -43.13 -75.09
N ARG A 199 64.68 -44.22 -75.23
CA ARG A 199 65.71 -44.32 -76.28
C ARG A 199 65.18 -44.10 -77.71
N ARG A 200 63.91 -44.40 -77.97
CA ARG A 200 63.23 -44.30 -79.28
C ARG A 200 62.40 -43.03 -79.46
N TYR A 201 61.95 -42.40 -78.38
CA TYR A 201 60.97 -41.32 -78.38
C TYR A 201 61.43 -40.10 -77.59
N LEU A 202 61.32 -38.91 -78.19
CA LEU A 202 61.55 -37.63 -77.53
C LEU A 202 60.56 -37.38 -76.38
N PRO A 203 60.94 -36.59 -75.36
CA PRO A 203 60.00 -36.11 -74.34
C PRO A 203 58.85 -35.31 -74.96
N THR A 204 57.65 -35.43 -74.39
CA THR A 204 56.46 -34.68 -74.80
C THR A 204 55.64 -34.23 -73.58
N SER A 205 54.61 -33.41 -73.77
CA SER A 205 53.74 -32.96 -72.67
C SER A 205 52.31 -32.72 -73.14
N LYS A 206 51.35 -32.93 -72.24
CA LYS A 206 49.91 -32.86 -72.49
C LYS A 206 49.20 -32.17 -71.32
N GLU A 207 48.30 -31.25 -71.62
CA GLU A 207 47.45 -30.58 -70.64
C GLU A 207 46.08 -31.26 -70.56
N VAL A 208 45.54 -31.38 -69.34
CA VAL A 208 44.28 -32.10 -69.04
C VAL A 208 43.48 -31.28 -68.04
N GLN A 209 42.18 -31.12 -68.27
CA GLN A 209 41.29 -30.45 -67.33
C GLN A 209 40.75 -31.42 -66.26
N VAL A 210 40.70 -30.95 -65.02
CA VAL A 210 40.11 -31.62 -63.86
C VAL A 210 39.10 -30.69 -63.21
N ARG A 211 37.85 -31.11 -63.10
CA ARG A 211 36.80 -30.30 -62.46
C ARG A 211 36.71 -30.60 -60.96
N ILE A 212 36.87 -29.57 -60.14
CA ILE A 212 36.59 -29.65 -58.71
C ILE A 212 35.15 -29.18 -58.51
N LYS A 213 34.30 -29.98 -57.87
CA LYS A 213 32.87 -29.66 -57.66
C LYS A 213 32.54 -29.57 -56.16
N ALA A 214 31.81 -28.53 -55.76
CA ALA A 214 31.30 -28.41 -54.39
C ALA A 214 30.34 -29.54 -54.00
N ILE A 215 30.25 -29.79 -52.69
CA ILE A 215 29.41 -30.82 -52.09
C ILE A 215 28.12 -30.17 -51.55
N ALA A 216 26.96 -30.79 -51.76
CA ALA A 216 25.73 -30.36 -51.11
C ALA A 216 25.73 -30.86 -49.65
N PRO A 217 25.46 -30.01 -48.65
CA PRO A 217 25.31 -30.44 -47.27
C PRO A 217 24.07 -31.33 -47.09
N GLY A 218 24.02 -32.06 -45.98
CA GLY A 218 22.81 -32.78 -45.57
C GLY A 218 21.69 -31.84 -45.11
N GLU A 219 20.46 -32.16 -45.48
CA GLU A 219 19.23 -31.46 -45.05
C GLU A 219 19.14 -31.37 -43.52
N LEU A 220 18.98 -30.15 -42.99
CA LEU A 220 18.85 -29.87 -41.56
C LEU A 220 17.38 -29.93 -41.14
N SER A 221 17.07 -30.62 -40.03
CA SER A 221 15.73 -30.63 -39.45
C SER A 221 15.77 -30.82 -37.92
N PHE A 222 14.75 -30.31 -37.22
CA PHE A 222 14.60 -30.37 -35.76
C PHE A 222 13.16 -30.79 -35.36
N GLU A 223 12.98 -31.28 -34.13
CA GLU A 223 11.66 -31.65 -33.59
C GLU A 223 10.98 -30.51 -32.82
N ASP A 224 9.68 -30.28 -33.09
CA ASP A 224 8.84 -29.29 -32.38
C ASP A 224 8.63 -29.66 -30.90
N ILE A 225 9.01 -28.76 -29.98
CA ILE A 225 9.00 -29.04 -28.55
C ILE A 225 7.67 -28.64 -27.93
N ASN A 226 6.82 -29.63 -27.66
CA ASN A 226 5.49 -29.45 -27.07
C ASN A 226 5.47 -29.96 -25.61
N LYS A 227 5.27 -29.06 -24.63
CA LYS A 227 5.37 -29.38 -23.18
C LYS A 227 4.37 -28.59 -22.31
N GLN A 228 4.33 -28.94 -21.01
CA GLN A 228 3.72 -28.14 -19.95
C GLN A 228 4.79 -27.39 -19.16
N PHE A 229 4.48 -26.17 -18.71
CA PHE A 229 5.38 -25.35 -17.89
C PHE A 229 5.72 -26.04 -16.57
N THR A 230 7.01 -26.04 -16.21
CA THR A 230 7.50 -26.38 -14.87
C THR A 230 8.53 -25.34 -14.43
N ARG A 231 8.75 -25.19 -13.12
CA ARG A 231 9.67 -24.17 -12.59
C ARG A 231 11.13 -24.60 -12.84
N ASN A 232 11.96 -23.66 -13.32
CA ASN A 232 13.37 -23.88 -13.72
C ASN A 232 13.51 -24.91 -14.85
N MET A 233 12.60 -24.84 -15.83
CA MET A 233 12.53 -25.78 -16.94
C MET A 233 13.50 -25.37 -18.05
N ILE A 234 14.54 -26.18 -18.24
CA ILE A 234 15.47 -26.06 -19.37
C ILE A 234 15.05 -27.05 -20.47
N LEU A 235 15.13 -26.62 -21.72
CA LEU A 235 14.88 -27.43 -22.91
C LEU A 235 16.14 -27.52 -23.79
N GLU A 236 16.29 -28.65 -24.47
CA GLU A 236 17.40 -28.94 -25.39
C GLU A 236 16.85 -29.16 -26.81
N PRO A 237 17.49 -28.62 -27.87
CA PRO A 237 17.01 -28.76 -29.24
C PRO A 237 17.31 -30.17 -29.78
N GLN A 238 16.30 -30.86 -30.32
CA GLN A 238 16.48 -32.22 -30.85
C GLN A 238 16.66 -32.18 -32.37
N LYS A 239 17.92 -32.26 -32.83
CA LYS A 239 18.27 -32.33 -34.25
C LYS A 239 17.90 -33.72 -34.81
N LEU A 240 17.03 -33.74 -35.83
CA LEU A 240 16.57 -34.95 -36.50
C LEU A 240 17.45 -35.31 -37.71
N SER A 241 17.96 -34.32 -38.46
CA SER A 241 18.87 -34.53 -39.60
C SER A 241 19.90 -33.40 -39.76
N GLY A 242 20.88 -33.61 -40.64
CA GLY A 242 22.01 -32.71 -40.87
C GLY A 242 23.28 -33.19 -40.16
N GLY A 243 24.43 -33.16 -40.85
CA GLY A 243 25.70 -33.70 -40.36
C GLY A 243 26.31 -32.92 -39.18
N GLU A 244 27.51 -33.31 -38.74
CA GLU A 244 28.39 -32.52 -37.86
C GLU A 244 29.23 -31.52 -38.67
N GLU A 245 28.65 -31.00 -39.75
CA GLU A 245 29.34 -30.24 -40.80
C GLU A 245 28.98 -28.77 -40.66
N GLY A 246 29.98 -27.89 -40.46
CA GLY A 246 29.73 -26.47 -40.17
C GLY A 246 29.41 -26.18 -38.70
N GLU A 247 29.27 -24.90 -38.35
CA GLU A 247 28.90 -24.46 -36.99
C GLU A 247 27.40 -24.16 -36.90
N LEU A 248 26.77 -24.54 -35.79
CA LEU A 248 25.35 -24.25 -35.51
C LEU A 248 25.23 -23.02 -34.61
N SER A 249 24.28 -22.14 -34.95
CA SER A 249 23.85 -21.03 -34.10
C SER A 249 22.34 -20.98 -33.97
N TYR A 250 21.86 -20.49 -32.82
CA TYR A 250 20.46 -20.51 -32.41
C TYR A 250 19.94 -19.12 -32.07
N SER A 251 18.69 -18.82 -32.44
CA SER A 251 18.05 -17.53 -32.17
C SER A 251 16.53 -17.66 -32.11
N ILE A 252 15.84 -16.70 -31.47
CA ILE A 252 14.38 -16.61 -31.52
C ILE A 252 14.01 -15.86 -32.81
N ALA A 253 13.04 -16.36 -33.57
CA ALA A 253 12.60 -15.73 -34.82
C ALA A 253 11.81 -14.44 -34.55
N TYR A 254 12.19 -13.35 -35.22
CA TYR A 254 11.66 -12.00 -35.02
C TYR A 254 10.15 -11.81 -35.27
N GLU A 255 9.46 -12.78 -35.89
CA GLU A 255 8.05 -12.65 -36.27
C GLU A 255 7.06 -12.98 -35.13
N ASN A 256 7.52 -13.49 -33.98
CA ASN A 256 6.61 -13.88 -32.88
C ASN A 256 7.11 -13.53 -31.46
N PRO A 257 7.53 -12.27 -31.16
CA PRO A 257 7.96 -11.86 -29.83
C PRO A 257 6.76 -11.71 -28.87
N LYS A 258 6.33 -12.82 -28.28
CA LYS A 258 5.62 -12.81 -26.99
C LYS A 258 6.68 -12.76 -25.90
N ASP A 259 7.02 -11.56 -25.42
CA ASP A 259 8.13 -11.37 -24.49
C ASP A 259 8.03 -12.25 -23.23
N GLY A 260 9.13 -12.92 -22.90
CA GLY A 260 9.26 -13.71 -21.67
C GLY A 260 8.63 -15.11 -21.68
N VAL A 261 8.53 -15.78 -22.84
CA VAL A 261 8.28 -17.24 -22.91
C VAL A 261 9.55 -18.02 -22.54
N LEU A 262 10.68 -17.74 -23.20
CA LEU A 262 11.98 -18.36 -22.93
C LEU A 262 13.14 -17.43 -23.32
N THR A 263 14.36 -17.73 -22.83
CA THR A 263 15.62 -17.26 -23.42
C THR A 263 16.37 -18.44 -24.04
N ILE A 264 17.34 -18.20 -24.93
CA ILE A 264 18.11 -19.25 -25.61
C ILE A 264 19.60 -18.94 -25.63
N ASP A 265 20.45 -19.92 -25.34
CA ASP A 265 21.90 -19.83 -25.54
C ASP A 265 22.23 -19.97 -27.05
N PRO A 266 22.93 -18.99 -27.67
CA PRO A 266 23.06 -18.94 -29.12
C PRO A 266 24.02 -19.98 -29.74
N LYS A 267 24.67 -20.82 -28.93
CA LYS A 267 25.65 -21.83 -29.40
C LYS A 267 25.21 -23.27 -29.13
N THR A 268 24.62 -23.51 -27.96
CA THR A 268 24.11 -24.81 -27.54
C THR A 268 22.64 -25.00 -27.88
N GLY A 269 21.90 -23.88 -28.06
CA GLY A 269 20.46 -23.89 -28.26
C GLY A 269 19.67 -24.27 -27.00
N PHE A 270 20.31 -24.38 -25.83
CA PHE A 270 19.61 -24.59 -24.56
C PHE A 270 18.67 -23.42 -24.27
N MET A 271 17.43 -23.73 -23.91
CA MET A 271 16.37 -22.74 -23.69
C MET A 271 15.91 -22.74 -22.23
N ASP A 272 15.97 -21.60 -21.55
CA ASP A 272 15.46 -21.43 -20.18
C ASP A 272 14.03 -20.86 -20.23
N VAL A 273 13.05 -21.67 -19.83
CA VAL A 273 11.61 -21.38 -19.99
C VAL A 273 11.11 -20.51 -18.84
N SER A 274 10.88 -19.23 -19.15
CA SER A 274 10.36 -18.21 -18.23
C SER A 274 8.83 -18.20 -18.12
N GLY A 275 8.11 -18.74 -19.11
CA GLY A 275 6.65 -18.82 -19.02
C GLY A 275 5.93 -19.58 -20.12
N VAL A 276 4.60 -19.57 -20.00
CA VAL A 276 3.64 -20.15 -20.94
C VAL A 276 3.52 -19.30 -22.19
N GLY A 277 3.46 -19.96 -23.35
CA GLY A 277 3.36 -19.32 -24.67
C GLY A 277 3.95 -20.18 -25.77
N GLU A 278 4.20 -19.54 -26.91
CA GLU A 278 4.71 -20.16 -28.14
C GLU A 278 5.93 -19.34 -28.58
N ALA A 279 7.03 -20.00 -28.93
CA ALA A 279 8.25 -19.37 -29.44
C ALA A 279 8.77 -20.15 -30.64
N LYS A 280 9.08 -19.46 -31.74
CA LYS A 280 9.65 -20.07 -32.95
C LYS A 280 11.17 -19.89 -32.92
N ILE A 281 11.91 -20.99 -32.96
CA ILE A 281 13.37 -20.99 -32.92
C ILE A 281 13.90 -21.10 -34.34
N LYS A 282 14.84 -20.21 -34.68
CA LYS A 282 15.65 -20.25 -35.89
C LYS A 282 17.00 -20.89 -35.57
N VAL A 283 17.35 -21.93 -36.31
CA VAL A 283 18.69 -22.51 -36.34
C VAL A 283 19.37 -22.10 -37.65
N THR A 284 20.63 -21.69 -37.56
CA THR A 284 21.47 -21.41 -38.74
C THR A 284 22.70 -22.30 -38.68
N GLN A 285 23.04 -22.95 -39.79
CA GLN A 285 24.21 -23.80 -39.93
C GLN A 285 25.15 -23.19 -40.97
N ASP A 286 26.31 -22.71 -40.53
CA ASP A 286 27.29 -22.00 -41.37
C ASP A 286 28.41 -22.96 -41.80
N PHE A 287 28.68 -23.03 -43.11
CA PHE A 287 29.62 -23.96 -43.71
C PHE A 287 30.97 -23.32 -44.09
N SER A 288 32.04 -24.10 -43.97
CA SER A 288 33.37 -23.74 -44.45
C SER A 288 33.52 -23.98 -45.96
N GLY A 289 34.62 -23.47 -46.55
CA GLY A 289 34.90 -23.58 -47.97
C GLY A 289 34.93 -25.03 -48.46
N GLY A 290 34.00 -25.39 -49.35
CA GLY A 290 33.87 -26.72 -49.94
C GLY A 290 32.42 -27.13 -50.24
N TYR A 291 31.47 -26.54 -49.51
CA TYR A 291 30.04 -26.78 -49.72
C TYR A 291 29.45 -25.88 -50.82
N SER A 292 28.34 -26.30 -51.42
CA SER A 292 27.65 -25.59 -52.50
C SER A 292 26.77 -24.43 -52.02
N VAL A 293 26.68 -24.24 -50.69
CA VAL A 293 26.05 -23.10 -50.01
C VAL A 293 26.95 -22.68 -48.85
N THR A 294 26.93 -21.40 -48.49
CA THR A 294 27.69 -20.88 -47.33
C THR A 294 26.98 -21.13 -46.01
N SER A 295 25.66 -21.28 -46.02
CA SER A 295 24.86 -21.59 -44.85
C SER A 295 23.51 -22.21 -45.24
N GLN A 296 22.81 -22.81 -44.28
CA GLN A 296 21.39 -23.15 -44.38
C GLN A 296 20.64 -22.78 -43.09
N GLU A 297 19.35 -22.51 -43.20
CA GLU A 297 18.48 -22.13 -42.09
C GLU A 297 17.36 -23.15 -41.91
N GLU A 298 16.94 -23.40 -40.68
CA GLU A 298 15.80 -24.26 -40.34
C GLU A 298 15.05 -23.70 -39.12
N TYR A 299 13.76 -24.03 -39.00
CA TYR A 299 12.89 -23.49 -37.93
C TYR A 299 12.05 -24.58 -37.25
N PHE A 300 12.00 -24.57 -35.91
CA PHE A 300 11.10 -25.41 -35.11
C PHE A 300 10.31 -24.59 -34.09
N ASP A 301 9.12 -25.06 -33.71
CA ASP A 301 8.23 -24.39 -32.77
C ASP A 301 8.33 -24.98 -31.36
N VAL A 302 8.28 -24.11 -30.35
CA VAL A 302 8.35 -24.45 -28.92
C VAL A 302 7.08 -23.97 -28.23
N ASN A 303 6.22 -24.91 -27.88
CA ASN A 303 4.88 -24.65 -27.34
C ASN A 303 4.80 -25.08 -25.86
N ILE A 304 4.73 -24.09 -24.98
CA ILE A 304 4.69 -24.25 -23.52
C ILE A 304 3.26 -23.98 -23.04
N SER A 305 2.54 -25.05 -22.73
CA SER A 305 1.18 -25.01 -22.16
C SER A 305 1.19 -24.86 -20.63
N GLN A 306 0.07 -24.46 -20.02
CA GLN A 306 -0.01 -24.25 -18.56
C GLN A 306 0.31 -25.51 -17.75
N GLY A 307 1.16 -25.33 -16.72
CA GLY A 307 1.57 -26.38 -15.80
C GLY A 307 0.47 -26.80 -14.83
N GLU A 308 0.55 -28.05 -14.36
CA GLU A 308 -0.23 -28.52 -13.22
C GLU A 308 0.34 -27.99 -11.90
N ARG A 309 -0.54 -27.77 -10.92
CA ARG A 309 -0.21 -27.24 -9.58
C ARG A 309 -0.82 -28.09 -8.47
N LYS A 310 -0.28 -27.96 -7.26
CA LYS A 310 -1.01 -28.42 -6.06
C LYS A 310 -2.28 -27.57 -5.90
N LEU A 311 -3.38 -28.22 -5.55
CA LEU A 311 -4.67 -27.55 -5.31
C LEU A 311 -4.56 -26.59 -4.11
N LEU A 312 -5.29 -25.49 -4.19
CA LEU A 312 -5.42 -24.52 -3.10
C LEU A 312 -6.09 -25.17 -1.88
N VAL A 313 -5.53 -24.95 -0.68
CA VAL A 313 -6.11 -25.47 0.58
C VAL A 313 -6.19 -24.34 1.61
N VAL A 314 -7.40 -24.01 2.04
CA VAL A 314 -7.69 -23.11 3.15
C VAL A 314 -8.25 -23.96 4.29
N ASP A 315 -7.81 -23.73 5.52
CA ASP A 315 -8.43 -24.37 6.70
C ASP A 315 -9.72 -23.65 7.07
N LYS A 316 -10.67 -24.36 7.70
CA LYS A 316 -11.88 -23.72 8.23
C LYS A 316 -11.51 -22.61 9.22
N MET A 317 -12.17 -21.47 9.11
CA MET A 317 -11.92 -20.28 9.94
C MET A 317 -13.05 -20.11 10.97
N SER A 318 -12.70 -19.58 12.14
CA SER A 318 -13.67 -19.33 13.21
C SER A 318 -13.25 -18.11 14.03
N ASP A 319 -14.16 -17.15 14.17
CA ASP A 319 -13.97 -15.92 14.94
C ASP A 319 -15.23 -15.57 15.73
N VAL A 320 -15.13 -14.62 16.66
CA VAL A 320 -16.29 -13.99 17.31
C VAL A 320 -16.67 -12.71 16.57
N TYR A 321 -17.97 -12.34 16.60
CA TYR A 321 -18.45 -11.16 15.89
C TYR A 321 -17.84 -9.86 16.41
N VAL A 322 -17.06 -9.21 15.54
CA VAL A 322 -16.59 -7.83 15.66
C VAL A 322 -17.04 -7.08 14.40
N LYS A 323 -17.83 -6.03 14.58
CA LYS A 323 -18.50 -5.31 13.49
C LYS A 323 -17.50 -4.72 12.50
N ASN A 324 -17.61 -5.10 11.22
CA ASN A 324 -16.77 -4.67 10.10
C ASN A 324 -15.28 -5.05 10.22
N GLU A 325 -14.90 -6.00 11.08
CA GLU A 325 -13.52 -6.50 11.12
C GLU A 325 -13.17 -7.22 9.82
N ARG A 326 -11.98 -6.96 9.27
CA ARG A 326 -11.43 -7.63 8.08
C ARG A 326 -10.48 -8.73 8.51
N LYS A 327 -10.46 -9.85 7.79
CA LYS A 327 -9.73 -11.06 8.18
C LYS A 327 -8.90 -11.59 7.01
N GLU A 328 -7.59 -11.64 7.19
CA GLU A 328 -6.65 -12.21 6.22
C GLU A 328 -6.83 -13.75 6.13
N VAL A 329 -6.96 -14.28 4.92
CA VAL A 329 -7.15 -15.72 4.68
C VAL A 329 -5.84 -16.33 4.19
N ILE A 330 -5.21 -17.13 5.04
CA ILE A 330 -3.95 -17.82 4.73
C ILE A 330 -4.26 -19.13 3.99
N ALA A 331 -4.03 -19.16 2.68
CA ALA A 331 -4.16 -20.37 1.87
C ALA A 331 -2.80 -21.06 1.62
N ARG A 332 -2.77 -22.39 1.74
CA ARG A 332 -1.63 -23.21 1.29
C ARG A 332 -1.74 -23.50 -0.20
N ASN A 333 -0.59 -23.55 -0.88
CA ASN A 333 -0.43 -23.72 -2.32
C ASN A 333 -1.01 -22.55 -3.18
N ALA A 334 -1.18 -21.37 -2.57
CA ALA A 334 -1.28 -20.13 -3.34
C ALA A 334 0.04 -19.85 -4.08
N ILE A 335 -0.06 -19.26 -5.27
CA ILE A 335 1.05 -18.88 -6.16
C ILE A 335 0.97 -17.37 -6.47
N ASP A 336 -0.24 -16.81 -6.46
CA ASP A 336 -0.55 -15.41 -6.78
C ASP A 336 -1.55 -14.82 -5.76
N ASP A 337 -1.87 -13.53 -5.87
CA ASP A 337 -2.81 -12.85 -4.97
C ASP A 337 -4.23 -13.43 -5.10
N LEU A 338 -4.81 -13.91 -4.00
CA LEU A 338 -6.13 -14.54 -3.98
C LEU A 338 -7.26 -13.56 -4.33
N SER A 339 -8.33 -14.10 -4.93
CA SER A 339 -9.65 -13.48 -5.00
C SER A 339 -10.66 -14.31 -4.20
N PHE A 340 -11.69 -13.65 -3.66
CA PHE A 340 -12.67 -14.28 -2.77
C PHE A 340 -14.10 -14.02 -3.23
N GLU A 341 -14.97 -15.01 -3.01
CA GLU A 341 -16.39 -15.00 -3.36
C GLU A 341 -17.18 -15.69 -2.23
N VAL A 342 -18.25 -15.05 -1.72
CA VAL A 342 -19.17 -15.70 -0.78
C VAL A 342 -20.15 -16.55 -1.59
N VAL A 343 -20.05 -17.87 -1.44
CA VAL A 343 -20.89 -18.85 -2.15
C VAL A 343 -22.25 -19.00 -1.47
N SER A 344 -22.27 -18.95 -0.14
CA SER A 344 -23.49 -18.99 0.66
C SER A 344 -23.25 -18.46 2.09
N GLY A 345 -24.32 -18.08 2.77
CA GLY A 345 -24.28 -17.45 4.09
C GLY A 345 -24.28 -15.92 4.00
N ASN A 346 -24.40 -15.27 5.16
CA ASN A 346 -24.55 -13.82 5.32
C ASN A 346 -23.81 -13.27 6.55
N SER A 347 -22.90 -14.03 7.15
CA SER A 347 -22.03 -13.56 8.24
C SER A 347 -20.80 -12.80 7.72
N ILE A 348 -20.43 -13.05 6.46
CA ILE A 348 -19.29 -12.46 5.76
C ILE A 348 -19.76 -11.76 4.48
N GLU A 349 -19.16 -10.60 4.18
CA GLU A 349 -19.11 -9.98 2.86
C GLU A 349 -17.65 -9.97 2.35
N ILE A 350 -17.45 -9.87 1.04
CA ILE A 350 -16.14 -9.51 0.46
C ILE A 350 -16.09 -7.99 0.30
N ASP A 351 -15.07 -7.33 0.83
CA ASP A 351 -15.00 -5.87 0.75
C ASP A 351 -14.48 -5.38 -0.61
N SER A 352 -15.20 -4.43 -1.21
CA SER A 352 -14.92 -3.91 -2.55
C SER A 352 -13.62 -3.12 -2.69
N HIS A 353 -12.95 -2.72 -1.60
CA HIS A 353 -11.72 -1.93 -1.66
C HIS A 353 -10.44 -2.75 -1.45
N THR A 354 -10.50 -3.86 -0.70
CA THR A 354 -9.33 -4.74 -0.47
C THR A 354 -9.49 -6.16 -1.00
N GLY A 355 -10.71 -6.58 -1.35
CA GLY A 355 -11.01 -7.95 -1.75
C GLY A 355 -11.04 -8.96 -0.60
N GLU A 356 -10.87 -8.52 0.65
CA GLU A 356 -10.79 -9.39 1.83
C GLU A 356 -12.19 -9.72 2.41
N PRO A 357 -12.35 -10.88 3.06
CA PRO A 357 -13.49 -11.16 3.93
C PRO A 357 -13.63 -10.14 5.06
N LYS A 358 -14.86 -9.65 5.24
CA LYS A 358 -15.28 -8.65 6.23
C LYS A 358 -16.48 -9.19 7.01
N ILE A 359 -16.39 -9.19 8.34
CA ILE A 359 -17.44 -9.66 9.24
C ILE A 359 -18.60 -8.67 9.27
N VAL A 360 -19.81 -9.15 8.93
CA VAL A 360 -21.06 -8.38 8.91
C VAL A 360 -22.19 -8.99 9.75
N GLY A 361 -22.06 -10.25 10.16
CA GLY A 361 -23.06 -10.93 10.99
C GLY A 361 -22.53 -12.20 11.68
N VAL A 362 -23.43 -12.91 12.37
CA VAL A 362 -23.16 -14.19 13.06
C VAL A 362 -23.69 -15.35 12.21
N GLY A 363 -23.00 -16.49 12.26
CA GLY A 363 -23.32 -17.71 11.51
C GLY A 363 -22.17 -18.18 10.61
N THR A 364 -22.39 -19.29 9.90
CA THR A 364 -21.41 -19.86 8.97
C THR A 364 -21.66 -19.37 7.54
N SER A 365 -20.61 -18.85 6.89
CA SER A 365 -20.60 -18.59 5.45
C SER A 365 -19.61 -19.54 4.75
N ILE A 366 -19.93 -19.96 3.53
CA ILE A 366 -19.01 -20.73 2.68
C ILE A 366 -18.35 -19.75 1.71
N ILE A 367 -17.04 -19.65 1.79
CA ILE A 367 -16.23 -18.75 0.96
C ILE A 367 -15.42 -19.58 -0.03
N LYS A 368 -15.43 -19.17 -1.29
CA LYS A 368 -14.54 -19.68 -2.34
C LYS A 368 -13.34 -18.76 -2.44
N ALA A 369 -12.15 -19.30 -2.16
CA ALA A 369 -10.88 -18.66 -2.49
C ALA A 369 -10.44 -19.13 -3.89
N THR A 370 -9.96 -18.22 -4.73
CA THR A 370 -9.52 -18.48 -6.10
C THR A 370 -8.15 -17.86 -6.35
N ASP A 371 -7.29 -18.61 -7.03
CA ASP A 371 -5.96 -18.23 -7.49
C ASP A 371 -5.91 -18.50 -9.00
N ASP A 372 -6.11 -17.44 -9.78
CA ASP A 372 -6.34 -17.46 -11.24
C ASP A 372 -5.47 -16.47 -12.02
N LYS A 373 -4.84 -15.50 -11.35
CA LYS A 373 -3.98 -14.47 -11.96
C LYS A 373 -2.68 -15.01 -12.57
N ASN A 374 -2.22 -16.18 -12.12
CA ASN A 374 -0.93 -16.72 -12.56
C ASN A 374 -0.98 -17.25 -14.00
N LYS A 375 -0.29 -16.59 -14.94
CA LYS A 375 -0.27 -17.03 -16.35
C LYS A 375 0.32 -18.43 -16.59
N ASN A 376 1.24 -18.90 -15.72
CA ASN A 376 2.06 -20.09 -15.99
C ASN A 376 1.44 -21.42 -15.51
N PHE A 377 0.51 -21.37 -14.56
CA PHE A 377 -0.20 -22.55 -14.02
C PHE A 377 -1.70 -22.41 -14.22
N LYS A 378 -2.41 -23.54 -14.26
CA LYS A 378 -3.88 -23.53 -14.31
C LYS A 378 -4.47 -22.84 -13.07
N PRO A 379 -5.63 -22.16 -13.16
CA PRO A 379 -6.34 -21.64 -12.00
C PRO A 379 -6.66 -22.73 -10.97
N SER A 380 -6.63 -22.39 -9.68
CA SER A 380 -7.10 -23.27 -8.61
C SER A 380 -8.05 -22.51 -7.69
N SER A 381 -9.15 -23.14 -7.30
CA SER A 381 -10.06 -22.60 -6.30
C SER A 381 -10.45 -23.68 -5.30
N THR A 382 -10.83 -23.25 -4.09
CA THR A 382 -11.27 -24.12 -3.01
C THR A 382 -12.31 -23.41 -2.15
N THR A 383 -13.24 -24.17 -1.57
CA THR A 383 -14.27 -23.64 -0.67
C THR A 383 -13.97 -24.02 0.77
N PHE A 384 -14.08 -23.06 1.68
CA PHE A 384 -13.93 -23.27 3.11
C PHE A 384 -15.09 -22.66 3.89
N GLU A 385 -15.34 -23.20 5.09
CA GLU A 385 -16.31 -22.67 6.04
C GLU A 385 -15.65 -21.57 6.88
N TYR A 386 -16.33 -20.43 7.02
CA TYR A 386 -16.02 -19.40 8.00
C TYR A 386 -17.20 -19.23 8.95
N THR A 387 -17.05 -19.69 10.19
CA THR A 387 -18.06 -19.54 11.25
C THR A 387 -17.78 -18.31 12.11
N ILE A 388 -18.74 -17.39 12.18
CA ILE A 388 -18.70 -16.28 13.13
C ILE A 388 -19.63 -16.60 14.30
N GLU A 389 -19.06 -16.76 15.48
CA GLU A 389 -19.79 -16.93 16.74
C GLU A 389 -20.20 -15.56 17.32
N ARG A 390 -21.08 -15.56 18.33
CA ARG A 390 -21.56 -14.31 18.94
C ARG A 390 -20.44 -13.56 19.65
N GLY A 391 -20.43 -12.23 19.51
CA GLY A 391 -19.46 -11.36 20.16
C GLY A 391 -19.75 -11.18 21.66
N THR A 392 -18.75 -10.76 22.42
CA THR A 392 -18.96 -10.20 23.77
C THR A 392 -19.76 -8.90 23.66
N HIS A 393 -20.83 -8.76 24.46
CA HIS A 393 -21.65 -7.54 24.45
C HIS A 393 -20.79 -6.30 24.77
N PRO A 394 -20.95 -5.16 24.06
CA PRO A 394 -20.22 -3.91 24.33
C PRO A 394 -20.62 -3.21 25.66
N GLY A 395 -21.26 -3.93 26.59
CA GLY A 395 -21.88 -3.38 27.80
C GLY A 395 -23.17 -2.60 27.54
N ILE A 396 -23.81 -2.16 28.63
CA ILE A 396 -24.89 -1.17 28.64
C ILE A 396 -24.29 0.09 29.27
N ALA A 397 -24.33 1.23 28.57
CA ALA A 397 -23.73 2.48 29.03
C ALA A 397 -24.58 3.19 30.09
N GLN A 398 -25.91 3.08 30.02
CA GLN A 398 -26.80 3.75 30.96
C GLN A 398 -26.55 3.31 32.42
N GLU A 399 -26.37 4.27 33.33
CA GLU A 399 -26.32 4.03 34.80
C GLU A 399 -27.63 4.41 35.50
N LYS A 400 -28.34 5.41 34.96
CA LYS A 400 -29.51 6.03 35.57
C LYS A 400 -30.58 6.38 34.54
N ILE A 401 -31.84 6.15 34.90
CA ILE A 401 -33.03 6.65 34.21
C ILE A 401 -33.70 7.66 35.17
N GLU A 402 -34.14 8.82 34.67
CA GLU A 402 -34.91 9.78 35.47
C GLU A 402 -36.21 10.15 34.75
N THR A 403 -37.32 10.16 35.50
CA THR A 403 -38.64 10.56 35.02
C THR A 403 -39.43 11.22 36.15
N LYS A 404 -40.66 11.68 35.87
CA LYS A 404 -41.60 12.20 36.86
C LYS A 404 -42.77 11.23 37.03
N PHE A 405 -43.35 11.21 38.22
CA PHE A 405 -44.59 10.49 38.49
C PHE A 405 -45.72 11.00 37.57
N SER A 406 -46.54 10.08 37.06
CA SER A 406 -47.73 10.41 36.28
C SER A 406 -48.78 9.32 36.48
N ASP A 407 -49.98 9.74 36.88
CA ASP A 407 -51.16 8.89 37.03
C ASP A 407 -51.87 8.61 35.69
N VAL A 408 -51.57 9.40 34.65
CA VAL A 408 -52.06 9.21 33.28
C VAL A 408 -51.08 8.37 32.45
N HIS A 409 -49.77 8.57 32.62
CA HIS A 409 -48.71 7.87 31.89
C HIS A 409 -47.95 6.90 32.82
N THR A 410 -48.69 5.94 33.37
CA THR A 410 -48.15 4.95 34.33
C THR A 410 -47.25 3.89 33.68
N LYS A 411 -47.23 3.76 32.35
CA LYS A 411 -46.48 2.72 31.62
C LYS A 411 -45.48 3.31 30.64
N PHE A 412 -44.27 2.77 30.61
CA PHE A 412 -43.27 3.06 29.58
C PHE A 412 -42.31 1.88 29.35
N ILE A 413 -41.72 1.82 28.16
CA ILE A 413 -40.62 0.91 27.82
C ILE A 413 -39.36 1.77 27.73
N PRO A 414 -38.34 1.59 28.60
CA PRO A 414 -37.09 2.33 28.49
C PRO A 414 -36.26 1.81 27.30
N HIS A 415 -35.58 2.73 26.62
CA HIS A 415 -34.46 2.44 25.73
C HIS A 415 -33.17 2.83 26.47
N LEU A 416 -32.11 2.03 26.35
CA LEU A 416 -30.85 2.27 27.07
C LEU A 416 -29.67 2.50 26.12
N ASP A 417 -28.78 3.42 26.47
CA ASP A 417 -27.55 3.62 25.73
C ASP A 417 -26.69 2.35 25.78
N GLY A 418 -26.22 1.89 24.62
CA GLY A 418 -25.49 0.63 24.46
C GLY A 418 -26.35 -0.61 24.19
N GLN A 419 -27.69 -0.50 24.26
CA GLN A 419 -28.61 -1.60 23.93
C GLN A 419 -28.35 -2.17 22.51
N GLN A 420 -28.21 -3.49 22.40
CA GLN A 420 -28.02 -4.23 21.14
C GLN A 420 -29.22 -5.10 20.78
N GLY A 421 -30.09 -5.42 21.74
CA GLY A 421 -31.19 -6.36 21.56
C GLY A 421 -32.46 -5.98 22.32
N VAL A 422 -33.18 -7.00 22.79
CA VAL A 422 -34.44 -6.84 23.53
C VAL A 422 -34.15 -6.93 25.02
N LEU A 423 -34.52 -5.88 25.75
CA LEU A 423 -34.38 -5.83 27.20
C LEU A 423 -35.38 -6.76 27.90
N THR A 424 -34.92 -7.46 28.93
CA THR A 424 -35.76 -8.06 29.98
C THR A 424 -35.42 -7.37 31.28
N ILE A 425 -36.42 -6.80 31.94
CA ILE A 425 -36.24 -5.94 33.13
C ILE A 425 -36.90 -6.61 34.33
N SER A 426 -36.18 -6.71 35.44
CA SER A 426 -36.73 -7.08 36.74
C SER A 426 -36.58 -5.93 37.75
N ALA A 427 -37.69 -5.65 38.44
CA ALA A 427 -37.70 -4.82 39.63
C ALA A 427 -37.70 -5.73 40.88
N PRO A 428 -37.19 -5.27 42.04
CA PRO A 428 -37.31 -6.00 43.30
C PRO A 428 -38.78 -6.31 43.62
N THR A 429 -39.08 -7.53 44.08
CA THR A 429 -40.47 -7.94 44.39
C THR A 429 -41.11 -7.18 45.56
N SER A 430 -40.30 -6.47 46.34
CA SER A 430 -40.72 -5.52 47.39
C SER A 430 -40.86 -4.06 46.90
N SER A 431 -40.65 -3.78 45.61
CA SER A 431 -40.76 -2.44 45.03
C SER A 431 -42.19 -1.91 45.07
N ASN A 432 -42.40 -0.82 45.82
CA ASN A 432 -43.61 0.00 45.73
C ASN A 432 -43.49 1.08 44.64
N VAL A 433 -42.29 1.43 44.18
CA VAL A 433 -42.05 2.51 43.19
C VAL A 433 -42.53 2.10 41.79
N VAL A 434 -42.22 0.88 41.36
CA VAL A 434 -42.45 0.38 40.00
C VAL A 434 -42.59 -1.14 39.97
N GLU A 435 -43.38 -1.66 39.03
CA GLU A 435 -43.45 -3.08 38.66
C GLU A 435 -42.91 -3.26 37.23
N ALA A 436 -42.18 -4.35 36.99
CA ALA A 436 -41.59 -4.65 35.68
C ALA A 436 -42.23 -5.92 35.08
N ASN A 437 -42.58 -5.87 33.80
CA ASN A 437 -43.16 -6.99 33.07
C ASN A 437 -42.55 -7.07 31.66
N GLY A 438 -41.66 -8.04 31.43
CA GLY A 438 -40.90 -8.15 30.19
C GLY A 438 -39.96 -6.95 30.01
N ASN A 439 -40.28 -6.06 29.06
CA ASN A 439 -39.57 -4.81 28.82
C ASN A 439 -40.35 -3.56 29.28
N GLU A 440 -41.58 -3.71 29.78
CA GLU A 440 -42.42 -2.59 30.20
C GLU A 440 -42.32 -2.35 31.72
N LEU A 441 -42.22 -1.08 32.10
CA LEU A 441 -42.25 -0.61 33.48
C LEU A 441 -43.59 0.07 33.76
N THR A 442 -44.29 -0.41 34.80
CA THR A 442 -45.50 0.22 35.34
C THR A 442 -45.15 0.98 36.62
N ILE A 443 -45.11 2.30 36.54
CA ILE A 443 -44.93 3.24 37.64
C ILE A 443 -46.10 3.10 38.61
N LYS A 444 -45.79 3.03 39.91
CA LYS A 444 -46.77 2.92 41.01
C LYS A 444 -46.71 4.09 41.97
N HIS A 445 -45.50 4.52 42.34
CA HIS A 445 -45.23 5.65 43.24
C HIS A 445 -43.95 6.38 42.81
N ALA A 446 -43.74 7.60 43.31
CA ALA A 446 -42.46 8.28 43.19
C ALA A 446 -41.40 7.65 44.14
N GLY A 447 -40.12 7.82 43.82
CA GLY A 447 -38.99 7.27 44.57
C GLY A 447 -37.86 6.77 43.68
N THR A 448 -36.90 6.06 44.29
CA THR A 448 -35.73 5.50 43.59
C THR A 448 -35.69 3.99 43.76
N VAL A 449 -35.40 3.27 42.68
CA VAL A 449 -35.21 1.81 42.69
C VAL A 449 -34.02 1.42 41.82
N LYS A 450 -33.41 0.28 42.14
CA LYS A 450 -32.42 -0.39 41.29
C LYS A 450 -33.13 -1.48 40.48
N LEU A 451 -33.07 -1.36 39.16
CA LEU A 451 -33.58 -2.35 38.21
C LEU A 451 -32.43 -3.25 37.78
N GLN A 452 -32.66 -4.56 37.69
CA GLN A 452 -31.76 -5.45 36.98
C GLN A 452 -32.26 -5.56 35.54
N VAL A 453 -31.43 -5.15 34.59
CA VAL A 453 -31.74 -5.16 33.16
C VAL A 453 -30.82 -6.13 32.46
N THR A 454 -31.40 -7.10 31.75
CA THR A 454 -30.69 -8.00 30.84
C THR A 454 -31.00 -7.62 29.41
N ASP A 455 -29.99 -7.24 28.62
CA ASP A 455 -30.09 -7.23 27.17
C ASP A 455 -29.75 -8.64 26.66
N ASN A 456 -30.54 -9.17 25.71
CA ASN A 456 -30.29 -10.47 25.09
C ASN A 456 -29.16 -10.46 24.04
N GLY A 457 -28.59 -9.30 23.70
CA GLY A 457 -27.51 -9.14 22.73
C GLY A 457 -27.95 -9.21 21.26
N GLY A 458 -29.26 -9.26 21.01
CA GLY A 458 -29.84 -9.34 19.67
C GLY A 458 -29.43 -10.62 18.94
N ASP A 459 -29.09 -10.50 17.66
CA ASP A 459 -28.60 -11.61 16.83
C ASP A 459 -27.07 -11.83 16.98
N PHE A 460 -26.33 -10.76 17.30
CA PHE A 460 -24.88 -10.71 17.11
C PHE A 460 -24.04 -10.90 18.38
N TYR A 461 -24.59 -10.60 19.56
CA TYR A 461 -23.85 -10.63 20.82
C TYR A 461 -24.43 -11.66 21.80
N HIS A 462 -23.62 -12.08 22.77
CA HIS A 462 -24.13 -12.79 23.95
C HIS A 462 -24.92 -11.83 24.87
N PRO A 463 -25.91 -12.32 25.63
CA PRO A 463 -26.62 -11.51 26.62
C PRO A 463 -25.70 -10.85 27.64
N THR A 464 -26.12 -9.70 28.17
CA THR A 464 -25.46 -9.04 29.30
C THR A 464 -26.47 -8.52 30.31
N THR A 465 -26.10 -8.46 31.59
CA THR A 465 -26.96 -8.01 32.68
C THR A 465 -26.27 -6.90 33.46
N LYS A 466 -26.96 -5.77 33.65
CA LYS A 466 -26.49 -4.62 34.42
C LYS A 466 -27.55 -4.15 35.42
N GLU A 467 -27.13 -3.55 36.51
CA GLU A 467 -28.02 -2.81 37.41
C GLU A 467 -28.13 -1.35 36.93
N VAL A 468 -29.36 -0.83 36.83
CA VAL A 468 -29.64 0.55 36.39
C VAL A 468 -30.56 1.23 37.42
N SER A 469 -30.22 2.45 37.84
CA SER A 469 -31.00 3.18 38.84
C SER A 469 -32.14 3.97 38.19
N LEU A 470 -33.40 3.62 38.46
CA LEU A 470 -34.56 4.42 38.07
C LEU A 470 -34.92 5.40 39.20
N VAL A 471 -35.01 6.69 38.86
CA VAL A 471 -35.51 7.75 39.74
C VAL A 471 -36.82 8.30 39.18
N ILE A 472 -37.86 8.29 39.98
CA ILE A 472 -39.18 8.85 39.68
C ILE A 472 -39.41 10.02 40.64
N LEU A 473 -39.37 11.25 40.12
CA LEU A 473 -39.56 12.46 40.91
C LEU A 473 -41.06 12.74 41.14
N PRO A 474 -41.47 13.24 42.33
CA PRO A 474 -42.87 13.59 42.60
C PRO A 474 -43.43 14.64 41.61
N ALA A 475 -44.69 14.47 41.23
CA ALA A 475 -45.43 15.33 40.32
C ALA A 475 -45.84 16.66 40.98
N THR A 476 -46.21 17.65 40.17
CA THR A 476 -46.87 18.88 40.65
C THR A 476 -48.38 18.78 40.45
N HIS A 477 -49.17 19.18 41.45
CA HIS A 477 -50.64 19.20 41.30
C HIS A 477 -51.10 20.11 40.14
N PRO A 478 -52.24 19.79 39.49
CA PRO A 478 -52.99 20.76 38.70
C PRO A 478 -53.40 21.97 39.56
N LYS A 479 -53.60 23.13 38.91
CA LYS A 479 -54.03 24.36 39.61
C LYS A 479 -55.34 24.13 40.37
N VAL A 480 -55.31 24.37 41.69
CA VAL A 480 -56.46 24.22 42.59
C VAL A 480 -57.33 25.48 42.58
N GLU A 481 -58.65 25.31 42.56
CA GLU A 481 -59.63 26.41 42.63
C GLU A 481 -60.78 26.07 43.58
N VAL A 482 -61.22 27.05 44.39
CA VAL A 482 -62.22 26.86 45.46
C VAL A 482 -63.29 27.95 45.41
N LYS A 483 -64.57 27.58 45.56
CA LYS A 483 -65.70 28.54 45.51
C LYS A 483 -66.37 28.73 46.87
N GLY A 484 -66.59 29.99 47.24
CA GLY A 484 -67.20 30.44 48.50
C GLY A 484 -68.74 30.60 48.49
N SER A 485 -69.29 31.11 49.60
CA SER A 485 -70.75 31.11 49.91
C SER A 485 -71.28 32.45 50.48
N VAL A 486 -72.60 32.67 50.47
CA VAL A 486 -73.24 33.93 50.92
C VAL A 486 -74.56 33.62 51.64
N LYS A 487 -74.82 34.28 52.78
CA LYS A 487 -76.06 34.17 53.59
C LYS A 487 -76.41 35.53 54.24
N VAL A 488 -77.40 35.55 55.14
CA VAL A 488 -77.80 36.71 55.98
C VAL A 488 -77.58 36.34 57.46
N TYR A 489 -77.31 37.30 58.35
CA TYR A 489 -77.10 37.08 59.77
C TYR A 489 -78.43 36.77 60.47
N SER A 490 -78.54 35.56 60.99
CA SER A 490 -79.38 35.23 62.13
C SER A 490 -78.49 34.56 63.18
N ASP A 491 -78.84 34.67 64.46
CA ASP A 491 -78.13 33.91 65.49
C ASP A 491 -78.21 32.40 65.21
N GLY A 492 -77.12 31.69 65.53
CA GLY A 492 -77.01 30.24 65.37
C GLY A 492 -76.81 29.72 63.93
N LEU A 493 -76.68 30.58 62.92
CA LEU A 493 -76.46 30.15 61.53
C LEU A 493 -75.11 29.42 61.34
N PHE A 494 -75.10 28.36 60.55
CA PHE A 494 -73.89 27.66 60.11
C PHE A 494 -74.00 27.16 58.64
N ILE A 495 -72.86 26.76 58.07
CA ILE A 495 -72.71 26.27 56.68
C ILE A 495 -71.77 25.05 56.72
N PRO A 496 -72.16 23.84 56.30
CA PRO A 496 -71.27 22.67 56.30
C PRO A 496 -70.13 22.76 55.26
N GLN A 497 -69.00 22.08 55.51
CA GLN A 497 -67.85 22.03 54.59
C GLN A 497 -68.23 21.46 53.21
N SER A 498 -69.21 20.56 53.16
CA SER A 498 -69.72 19.96 51.92
C SER A 498 -70.46 20.91 50.99
N GLU A 499 -70.73 22.16 51.39
CA GLU A 499 -71.18 23.22 50.46
C GLU A 499 -70.01 23.85 49.65
N LEU A 500 -68.74 23.52 49.96
CA LEU A 500 -67.58 23.99 49.19
C LEU A 500 -67.39 23.18 47.90
N VAL A 501 -67.17 23.88 46.79
CA VAL A 501 -66.73 23.26 45.53
C VAL A 501 -65.24 23.50 45.35
N VAL A 502 -64.46 22.40 45.37
CA VAL A 502 -63.01 22.36 45.13
C VAL A 502 -62.76 21.70 43.78
N LYS A 503 -61.81 22.23 42.99
CA LYS A 503 -61.36 21.67 41.70
C LYS A 503 -59.83 21.62 41.66
N GLY A 504 -59.28 20.74 40.81
CA GLY A 504 -57.83 20.57 40.62
C GLY A 504 -57.20 19.44 41.46
N ILE A 505 -57.94 18.89 42.41
CA ILE A 505 -57.54 17.79 43.29
C ILE A 505 -58.43 16.57 42.99
N LYS A 506 -57.90 15.34 43.04
CA LYS A 506 -58.71 14.12 42.96
C LYS A 506 -59.60 13.95 44.20
N GLU A 507 -60.79 13.38 44.00
CA GLU A 507 -61.79 13.20 45.06
C GLU A 507 -61.26 12.39 46.26
N GLU A 508 -60.44 11.36 45.99
CA GLU A 508 -59.75 10.53 47.00
C GLU A 508 -58.72 11.29 47.86
N LEU A 509 -58.23 12.45 47.40
CA LEU A 509 -57.29 13.31 48.14
C LEU A 509 -58.00 14.47 48.88
N LEU A 510 -59.29 14.71 48.62
CA LEU A 510 -60.07 15.75 49.30
C LEU A 510 -60.27 15.48 50.81
N SER A 511 -59.95 14.29 51.30
CA SER A 511 -59.92 13.98 52.74
C SER A 511 -58.79 14.67 53.50
N ASN A 512 -57.70 15.00 52.80
CA ASN A 512 -56.45 15.43 53.42
C ASN A 512 -56.29 16.96 53.45
N ILE A 513 -57.09 17.68 52.65
CA ILE A 513 -57.01 19.13 52.54
C ILE A 513 -57.34 19.82 53.87
N THR A 514 -56.49 20.74 54.28
CA THR A 514 -56.67 21.53 55.51
C THR A 514 -57.22 22.92 55.17
N ILE A 515 -58.35 23.28 55.78
CA ILE A 515 -58.92 24.63 55.69
C ILE A 515 -58.31 25.48 56.81
N LYS A 516 -57.49 26.46 56.44
CA LYS A 516 -56.84 27.42 57.34
C LYS A 516 -57.53 28.79 57.19
N PRO A 517 -57.82 29.53 58.28
CA PRO A 517 -58.23 30.94 58.16
C PRO A 517 -57.06 31.73 57.55
N LEU A 518 -57.33 32.57 56.56
CA LEU A 518 -56.28 33.40 55.93
C LEU A 518 -55.79 34.53 56.86
N ASP A 519 -56.73 35.02 57.66
CA ASP A 519 -56.52 36.01 58.70
C ASP A 519 -57.52 35.69 59.82
N SER A 520 -57.05 35.71 61.08
CA SER A 520 -57.89 35.43 62.25
C SER A 520 -58.96 36.51 62.46
N ASP A 521 -58.68 37.74 62.04
CA ASP A 521 -59.41 38.92 62.50
C ASP A 521 -60.55 39.27 61.53
N THR A 522 -60.36 39.10 60.22
CA THR A 522 -61.47 39.17 59.24
C THR A 522 -62.48 38.03 59.39
N ASN A 523 -62.07 36.87 59.92
CA ASN A 523 -62.97 35.74 60.16
C ASN A 523 -63.89 35.88 61.37
N ALA A 524 -63.87 37.03 62.06
CA ALA A 524 -64.85 37.37 63.08
C ALA A 524 -66.31 37.42 62.57
N ALA A 525 -66.57 37.34 61.26
CA ALA A 525 -67.91 37.16 60.70
C ALA A 525 -68.35 35.68 60.63
N VAL A 526 -67.42 34.77 60.33
CA VAL A 526 -67.68 33.33 60.18
C VAL A 526 -66.41 32.54 60.56
N LYS A 527 -66.51 31.62 61.52
CA LYS A 527 -65.42 30.78 62.02
C LYS A 527 -65.51 29.36 61.47
N TYR A 528 -64.42 28.77 61.00
CA TYR A 528 -64.38 27.33 60.68
C TYR A 528 -64.19 26.46 61.94
N GLU A 529 -64.92 25.37 62.03
CA GLU A 529 -64.90 24.37 63.09
C GLU A 529 -64.56 23.00 62.50
N SER A 530 -63.26 22.65 62.57
CA SER A 530 -62.70 21.44 61.94
C SER A 530 -63.31 20.14 62.46
N ALA A 531 -63.54 20.04 63.78
CA ALA A 531 -64.09 18.85 64.42
C ALA A 531 -65.49 18.45 63.89
N ASN A 532 -66.31 19.44 63.51
CA ASN A 532 -67.66 19.22 62.96
C ASN A 532 -67.75 19.54 61.45
N LYS A 533 -66.61 19.74 60.78
CA LYS A 533 -66.48 20.07 59.34
C LYS A 533 -67.52 21.12 58.88
N ARG A 534 -67.56 22.28 59.54
CA ARG A 534 -68.53 23.36 59.25
C ARG A 534 -68.02 24.77 59.57
N PHE A 535 -68.65 25.77 58.98
CA PHE A 535 -68.46 27.20 59.23
C PHE A 535 -69.61 27.73 60.10
N VAL A 536 -69.31 28.32 61.25
CA VAL A 536 -70.27 28.90 62.19
C VAL A 536 -70.28 30.42 62.03
N VAL A 537 -71.45 31.00 61.75
CA VAL A 537 -71.63 32.44 61.50
C VAL A 537 -71.76 33.18 62.83
N GLN A 538 -71.08 34.33 62.94
CA GLN A 538 -70.95 35.11 64.18
C GLN A 538 -71.47 36.55 64.07
N LYS A 539 -71.34 37.19 62.89
CA LYS A 539 -71.91 38.50 62.59
C LYS A 539 -71.98 38.74 61.09
N ALA A 540 -72.65 39.82 60.70
CA ALA A 540 -72.53 40.40 59.37
C ALA A 540 -71.08 40.79 59.02
N GLY A 541 -70.67 40.54 57.77
CA GLY A 541 -69.31 40.76 57.28
C GLY A 541 -68.86 39.68 56.30
N THR A 542 -67.57 39.68 55.95
CA THR A 542 -66.96 38.71 55.03
C THR A 542 -65.76 38.03 55.70
N ALA A 543 -65.80 36.71 55.78
CA ALA A 543 -64.69 35.84 56.18
C ALA A 543 -63.91 35.35 54.95
N ARG A 544 -62.61 35.02 55.11
CA ARG A 544 -61.69 34.46 54.13
C ARG A 544 -60.93 33.25 54.65
N PHE A 545 -60.82 32.22 53.83
CA PHE A 545 -60.17 30.95 54.15
C PHE A 545 -59.30 30.49 53.00
N ALA A 546 -58.25 29.72 53.28
CA ALA A 546 -57.46 29.02 52.28
C ALA A 546 -57.59 27.50 52.46
N VAL A 547 -57.57 26.78 51.35
CA VAL A 547 -57.33 25.34 51.31
C VAL A 547 -55.84 25.10 51.06
N THR A 548 -55.21 24.29 51.90
CA THR A 548 -53.81 23.86 51.75
C THR A 548 -53.70 22.35 51.80
N ASP A 549 -52.76 21.78 51.05
CA ASP A 549 -52.28 20.42 51.25
C ASP A 549 -50.76 20.46 51.51
N ASP A 550 -50.29 19.59 52.38
CA ASP A 550 -48.87 19.52 52.76
C ASP A 550 -48.08 18.58 51.81
N GLY A 551 -48.76 17.98 50.82
CA GLY A 551 -48.20 17.08 49.80
C GLY A 551 -48.20 15.62 50.24
N ASN A 552 -47.73 14.73 49.36
CA ASN A 552 -47.57 13.31 49.66
C ASN A 552 -46.33 12.72 48.96
N THR A 553 -46.19 11.39 48.94
CA THR A 553 -45.04 10.72 48.30
C THR A 553 -44.95 11.00 46.80
N ASP A 554 -46.09 11.11 46.12
CA ASP A 554 -46.19 11.14 44.67
C ASP A 554 -46.44 12.54 44.10
N TYR A 555 -46.93 13.46 44.93
CA TYR A 555 -47.23 14.84 44.59
C TYR A 555 -46.61 15.84 45.57
N GLN A 556 -45.93 16.85 45.00
CA GLN A 556 -45.47 18.05 45.69
C GLN A 556 -46.67 18.89 46.14
N SER A 557 -46.59 19.55 47.29
CA SER A 557 -47.64 20.44 47.82
C SER A 557 -48.03 21.57 46.84
N PHE A 558 -49.25 22.10 47.00
CA PHE A 558 -49.77 23.18 46.15
C PHE A 558 -49.93 24.51 46.89
N GLU A 559 -49.80 25.61 46.15
CA GLU A 559 -49.94 26.98 46.67
C GLU A 559 -51.36 27.25 47.23
N PRO A 560 -51.51 27.82 48.45
CA PRO A 560 -52.79 27.96 49.14
C PRO A 560 -53.93 28.59 48.30
N ALA A 561 -55.06 27.88 48.18
CA ALA A 561 -56.20 28.31 47.36
C ALA A 561 -57.25 29.07 48.19
N GLU A 562 -57.39 30.38 47.99
CA GLU A 562 -58.30 31.25 48.75
C GLU A 562 -59.79 31.16 48.35
N PHE A 563 -60.69 31.34 49.32
CA PHE A 563 -62.13 31.55 49.14
C PHE A 563 -62.75 32.40 50.28
N ALA A 564 -64.03 32.78 50.18
CA ALA A 564 -64.69 33.70 51.11
C ALA A 564 -66.15 33.34 51.47
N ILE A 565 -66.67 33.87 52.60
CA ILE A 565 -68.07 33.68 53.05
C ILE A 565 -68.67 35.02 53.55
N VAL A 566 -69.90 35.41 53.13
CA VAL A 566 -70.47 36.78 53.31
C VAL A 566 -71.87 36.81 54.00
N ILE A 567 -72.14 37.77 54.92
CA ILE A 567 -73.26 37.81 55.91
C ILE A 567 -73.84 39.26 56.21
N GLN A 568 -75.11 39.48 56.68
CA GLN A 568 -75.80 40.82 56.88
C GLN A 568 -76.80 40.95 58.11
N PRO A 569 -76.99 42.09 58.87
CA PRO A 569 -77.10 42.22 60.38
C PRO A 569 -78.45 42.42 61.21
N ALA A 570 -78.37 42.77 62.54
CA ALA A 570 -79.44 42.83 63.62
C ALA A 570 -79.59 44.17 64.47
N ASP A 571 -79.58 44.27 65.84
CA ASP A 571 -79.72 45.57 66.64
C ASP A 571 -78.81 45.80 67.95
N SER A 572 -78.97 46.86 68.82
CA SER A 572 -77.84 47.48 69.64
C SER A 572 -77.94 48.34 70.98
N THR A 573 -76.74 48.71 71.52
CA THR A 573 -76.26 49.78 72.49
C THR A 573 -74.73 50.14 72.27
N LEU A 574 -74.15 51.32 72.62
CA LEU A 574 -72.74 51.76 72.23
C LEU A 574 -71.59 51.82 73.30
N THR A 575 -70.33 51.57 72.87
CA THR A 575 -69.00 51.88 73.49
C THR A 575 -67.90 52.15 72.42
N VAL A 576 -66.59 52.29 72.74
CA VAL A 576 -65.45 52.27 71.75
C VAL A 576 -64.35 51.28 72.12
N GLU A 577 -63.82 50.64 71.08
CA GLU A 577 -62.69 49.72 71.13
C GLU A 577 -61.84 49.81 69.83
N PRO A 578 -60.50 49.79 69.88
CA PRO A 578 -59.69 49.91 71.09
C PRO A 578 -59.94 51.26 71.77
N LYS A 579 -59.82 51.30 73.10
CA LYS A 579 -60.06 52.52 73.90
C LYS A 579 -59.05 53.63 73.59
N GLU A 580 -57.92 53.26 73.02
CA GLU A 580 -56.93 54.13 72.40
C GLU A 580 -56.51 53.54 71.05
N VAL A 581 -56.35 54.37 70.03
CA VAL A 581 -55.89 53.94 68.71
C VAL A 581 -54.39 54.16 68.62
N ASP A 582 -53.59 53.18 69.00
CA ASP A 582 -52.13 53.20 68.83
C ASP A 582 -51.72 52.39 67.59
N VAL A 583 -51.46 53.07 66.48
CA VAL A 583 -51.22 52.47 65.16
C VAL A 583 -49.88 52.86 64.56
N VAL A 584 -49.49 52.13 63.52
CA VAL A 584 -48.27 52.35 62.74
C VAL A 584 -48.64 53.07 61.43
N PHE A 585 -47.87 54.09 61.02
CA PHE A 585 -48.09 54.91 59.82
C PHE A 585 -48.24 54.08 58.52
N SER A 586 -48.91 54.61 57.48
CA SER A 586 -48.81 54.11 56.09
C SER A 586 -49.14 55.22 55.08
N PRO A 587 -48.73 55.11 53.80
CA PRO A 587 -49.10 56.10 52.77
C PRO A 587 -50.61 56.16 52.62
N GLY A 588 -51.20 57.33 52.81
CA GLY A 588 -52.66 57.49 52.74
C GLY A 588 -53.42 56.66 53.79
N LEU A 589 -52.77 56.25 54.89
CA LEU A 589 -53.42 55.55 55.99
C LEU A 589 -54.57 56.39 56.53
N GLU A 590 -55.77 55.99 56.17
CA GLU A 590 -56.99 56.40 56.85
C GLU A 590 -57.25 55.36 57.91
N ILE A 591 -56.84 55.66 59.15
CA ILE A 591 -57.32 54.91 60.30
C ILE A 591 -58.82 55.06 60.25
N LYS A 592 -59.53 53.96 60.02
CA LYS A 592 -60.97 53.94 60.18
C LYS A 592 -61.28 54.41 61.61
N ALA A 593 -62.44 55.03 61.78
CA ALA A 593 -63.01 55.16 63.11
C ALA A 593 -62.86 53.83 63.88
N PRO A 594 -62.52 53.85 65.18
CA PRO A 594 -62.40 52.63 65.98
C PRO A 594 -63.67 51.78 65.87
N GLN A 595 -63.59 50.51 66.27
CA GLN A 595 -64.79 49.70 66.49
C GLN A 595 -65.54 50.29 67.67
N VAL A 596 -66.40 51.25 67.35
CA VAL A 596 -67.38 51.81 68.26
C VAL A 596 -68.31 50.62 68.53
N ASN A 597 -68.15 49.98 69.68
CA ASN A 597 -68.57 48.61 69.90
C ASN A 597 -70.05 48.61 70.30
N GLY A 598 -70.84 47.80 69.61
CA GLY A 598 -72.26 48.06 69.56
C GLY A 598 -72.61 49.44 68.95
N ALA A 599 -71.71 50.07 68.18
CA ALA A 599 -72.15 51.02 67.19
C ALA A 599 -72.92 50.32 66.12
N LYS A 600 -74.08 50.91 65.91
CA LYS A 600 -75.12 50.35 65.11
C LYS A 600 -75.83 51.52 64.42
N GLY A 601 -75.00 52.49 64.02
CA GLY A 601 -75.35 53.42 62.98
C GLY A 601 -74.31 54.37 62.45
N GLU A 602 -74.75 55.25 61.56
CA GLU A 602 -73.86 56.20 60.89
C GLU A 602 -73.23 57.15 61.91
N LEU A 603 -71.90 57.08 62.02
CA LEU A 603 -71.19 57.75 63.08
C LEU A 603 -70.67 59.14 62.66
N THR A 604 -70.75 60.10 63.57
CA THR A 604 -70.26 61.48 63.42
C THR A 604 -69.23 61.80 64.50
N PHE A 605 -68.20 62.58 64.15
CA PHE A 605 -66.97 62.67 64.93
C PHE A 605 -66.41 64.09 64.98
N SER A 606 -65.67 64.40 66.05
CA SER A 606 -64.92 65.66 66.19
C SER A 606 -63.57 65.41 66.89
N PHE A 607 -62.62 66.33 66.75
CA PHE A 607 -61.51 66.40 67.70
C PHE A 607 -62.05 66.77 69.11
N VAL A 608 -61.23 66.54 70.13
CA VAL A 608 -61.39 67.20 71.43
C VAL A 608 -60.71 68.58 71.37
N ASP A 609 -61.26 69.58 72.06
CA ASP A 609 -60.70 70.93 72.06
C ASP A 609 -59.39 71.00 72.84
N GLY A 610 -58.34 71.51 72.19
CA GLY A 610 -56.99 71.65 72.75
C GLY A 610 -55.93 70.73 72.14
N GLU A 611 -56.34 69.66 71.45
CA GLU A 611 -55.45 68.61 70.92
C GLU A 611 -54.71 68.98 69.62
N ASP A 612 -53.57 68.31 69.39
CA ASP A 612 -52.74 68.45 68.18
C ASP A 612 -53.48 68.00 66.90
N LYS A 613 -53.42 68.82 65.85
CA LYS A 613 -54.22 68.64 64.61
C LYS A 613 -53.40 68.40 63.34
N ASP A 614 -52.08 68.26 63.46
CA ASP A 614 -51.16 68.03 62.32
C ASP A 614 -50.60 66.60 62.25
N VAL A 615 -50.98 65.74 63.21
CA VAL A 615 -50.66 64.31 63.26
C VAL A 615 -51.57 63.51 62.32
N VAL A 616 -52.87 63.82 62.37
CA VAL A 616 -53.92 63.26 61.50
C VAL A 616 -54.89 64.37 61.11
N THR A 617 -55.57 64.23 59.97
CA THR A 617 -56.78 65.02 59.66
C THR A 617 -58.02 64.16 59.88
N LEU A 618 -59.03 64.73 60.56
CA LEU A 618 -60.29 64.05 60.86
C LEU A 618 -61.31 64.29 59.74
N GLY A 619 -61.76 63.21 59.10
CA GLY A 619 -62.91 63.22 58.20
C GLY A 619 -64.24 63.22 58.96
N SER A 620 -65.31 63.68 58.30
CA SER A 620 -66.66 63.82 58.89
C SER A 620 -67.27 62.53 59.45
N LYS A 621 -66.78 61.36 59.00
CA LYS A 621 -67.17 60.02 59.48
C LYS A 621 -66.08 59.32 60.30
N GLY A 622 -65.20 60.08 60.96
CA GLY A 622 -64.29 59.54 61.98
C GLY A 622 -63.04 58.85 61.49
N ALA A 623 -62.92 58.66 60.17
CA ALA A 623 -61.67 58.27 59.57
C ALA A 623 -60.62 59.36 59.80
N LEU A 624 -59.45 58.96 60.30
CA LEU A 624 -58.31 59.82 60.57
C LEU A 624 -57.27 59.58 59.48
N LYS A 625 -57.16 60.51 58.52
CA LYS A 625 -56.13 60.46 57.48
C LYS A 625 -54.81 60.89 58.11
N VAL A 626 -53.93 59.93 58.34
CA VAL A 626 -52.66 60.11 59.03
C VAL A 626 -51.69 60.90 58.17
N LEU A 627 -51.05 61.91 58.77
CA LEU A 627 -50.08 62.77 58.10
C LEU A 627 -48.64 62.39 58.46
N LYS A 628 -48.38 62.09 59.73
CA LYS A 628 -47.06 61.78 60.32
C LYS A 628 -47.21 61.02 61.65
N ALA A 629 -46.09 60.57 62.23
CA ALA A 629 -46.06 60.08 63.61
C ALA A 629 -46.36 61.20 64.65
N GLY A 630 -47.03 60.88 65.76
CA GLY A 630 -47.50 61.84 66.79
C GLY A 630 -48.64 61.31 67.68
N GLN A 631 -49.39 62.17 68.38
CA GLN A 631 -50.55 61.80 69.23
C GLN A 631 -51.65 62.91 69.24
N THR A 632 -52.92 62.57 69.49
CA THR A 632 -54.11 63.47 69.54
C THR A 632 -55.34 62.76 70.18
N ILE A 633 -56.51 63.40 70.36
CA ILE A 633 -57.74 62.79 70.94
C ILE A 633 -59.04 63.16 70.19
N ILE A 634 -59.95 62.19 70.04
CA ILE A 634 -61.14 62.21 69.17
C ILE A 634 -62.45 61.82 69.92
N LYS A 635 -63.58 62.33 69.45
CA LYS A 635 -64.95 62.15 69.96
C LYS A 635 -65.87 61.49 68.92
N VAL A 636 -66.85 60.68 69.36
CA VAL A 636 -67.74 59.88 68.49
C VAL A 636 -69.22 59.92 68.91
N THR A 637 -70.12 59.94 67.93
CA THR A 637 -71.59 59.76 68.05
C THR A 637 -72.06 58.78 66.96
N SER A 638 -73.20 58.09 67.12
CA SER A 638 -73.77 57.10 66.18
C SER A 638 -75.28 57.33 65.95
N ALA A 639 -75.72 57.36 64.69
CA ALA A 639 -77.12 57.24 64.24
C ALA A 639 -77.54 55.76 64.12
N SER A 640 -78.28 55.33 63.06
CA SER A 640 -78.71 53.93 62.75
C SER A 640 -77.99 53.26 61.54
N THR A 641 -77.76 51.93 61.52
CA THR A 641 -77.08 51.16 60.43
C THR A 641 -77.87 49.89 60.06
N SER A 642 -77.18 48.80 59.72
CA SER A 642 -77.51 47.86 58.66
C SER A 642 -78.39 46.68 59.06
N GLY A 643 -78.71 46.55 60.35
CA GLY A 643 -80.07 46.18 60.80
C GLY A 643 -80.60 47.11 61.91
N PHE A 644 -79.83 48.14 62.31
CA PHE A 644 -79.58 48.47 63.72
C PHE A 644 -79.74 49.99 64.11
N LYS A 645 -79.66 50.35 65.42
CA LYS A 645 -79.91 51.73 65.97
C LYS A 645 -78.84 52.32 66.97
N ALA A 646 -79.07 53.54 67.52
CA ALA A 646 -78.12 54.65 67.86
C ALA A 646 -77.64 54.92 69.35
N ALA A 647 -76.48 55.64 69.56
CA ALA A 647 -75.91 56.22 70.84
C ALA A 647 -74.48 56.91 70.69
N THR A 648 -73.59 57.08 71.72
CA THR A 648 -72.41 58.05 71.74
C THR A 648 -71.17 57.68 72.65
N VAL A 649 -69.89 58.07 72.33
CA VAL A 649 -68.63 57.80 73.15
C VAL A 649 -67.30 58.58 72.75
N LEU A 650 -66.11 58.40 73.42
CA LEU A 650 -64.79 59.13 73.20
C LEU A 650 -63.51 58.22 73.17
N TYR A 651 -62.40 58.61 72.49
CA TYR A 651 -61.10 57.88 72.48
C TYR A 651 -59.82 58.70 72.06
N PRO A 652 -58.62 58.46 72.65
CA PRO A 652 -57.30 58.96 72.17
C PRO A 652 -56.68 58.20 70.97
N VAL A 653 -55.69 58.82 70.30
CA VAL A 653 -55.04 58.35 69.06
C VAL A 653 -53.53 58.63 69.08
N LYS A 654 -52.71 57.62 68.74
CA LYS A 654 -51.26 57.68 68.68
C LYS A 654 -50.74 57.02 67.40
N ILE A 655 -49.75 57.64 66.77
CA ILE A 655 -49.16 57.21 65.50
C ILE A 655 -47.67 56.95 65.69
N LYS A 656 -47.27 55.69 65.57
CA LYS A 656 -45.88 55.23 65.43
C LYS A 656 -45.43 55.35 63.97
N LYS A 657 -44.11 55.44 63.76
CA LYS A 657 -43.52 55.39 62.42
C LYS A 657 -43.62 53.97 61.84
N ALA A 658 -43.72 53.83 60.53
CA ALA A 658 -43.80 52.52 59.87
C ALA A 658 -42.45 51.91 59.52
N VAL A 659 -42.41 50.58 59.39
CA VAL A 659 -41.37 49.91 58.61
C VAL A 659 -41.42 50.45 57.18
N ASN A 660 -40.28 50.85 56.65
CA ASN A 660 -40.21 51.54 55.36
C ASN A 660 -40.73 50.63 54.22
N PRO A 661 -41.71 51.06 53.40
CA PRO A 661 -42.33 50.22 52.38
C PRO A 661 -41.40 49.91 51.20
N VAL A 662 -40.27 50.61 51.09
CA VAL A 662 -39.35 50.47 49.95
C VAL A 662 -38.97 49.03 49.67
N THR A 663 -39.09 48.67 48.39
CA THR A 663 -38.54 47.45 47.81
C THR A 663 -37.44 47.82 46.81
N VAL A 664 -36.43 46.96 46.74
CA VAL A 664 -35.32 47.07 45.80
C VAL A 664 -35.06 45.69 45.23
N SER A 665 -34.84 45.61 43.93
CA SER A 665 -34.42 44.40 43.24
C SER A 665 -33.35 44.74 42.18
N TYR A 666 -32.48 43.78 41.88
CA TYR A 666 -31.53 43.91 40.77
C TYR A 666 -32.00 43.04 39.60
N PRO A 667 -32.10 43.58 38.38
CA PRO A 667 -32.41 42.78 37.22
C PRO A 667 -31.23 41.84 36.91
N THR A 668 -31.52 40.56 36.66
CA THR A 668 -30.52 39.58 36.23
C THR A 668 -29.87 40.02 34.92
N LYS A 669 -28.54 40.12 34.88
CA LYS A 669 -27.76 40.29 33.65
C LYS A 669 -26.91 39.06 33.36
N THR A 670 -26.59 38.85 32.09
CA THR A 670 -25.50 37.97 31.68
C THR A 670 -24.15 38.66 31.90
N TYR A 671 -23.12 37.89 32.23
CA TYR A 671 -21.78 38.40 32.51
C TYR A 671 -21.20 39.20 31.33
N LYS A 672 -20.73 40.41 31.64
CA LYS A 672 -19.89 41.23 30.78
C LYS A 672 -19.05 42.14 31.67
N LYS A 673 -17.73 41.92 31.67
CA LYS A 673 -16.81 42.57 32.61
C LYS A 673 -16.90 44.09 32.52
N GLY A 674 -17.19 44.75 33.64
CA GLY A 674 -17.27 46.21 33.71
C GLY A 674 -18.62 46.82 33.36
N ASP A 675 -19.61 46.05 32.89
CA ASP A 675 -20.98 46.57 32.71
C ASP A 675 -21.62 46.85 34.07
N SER A 676 -22.49 47.87 34.15
CA SER A 676 -23.21 48.19 35.38
C SER A 676 -24.62 47.58 35.44
N ILE A 677 -25.13 47.40 36.65
CA ILE A 677 -26.51 47.05 36.96
C ILE A 677 -27.06 48.12 37.90
N THR A 678 -28.11 48.81 37.47
CA THR A 678 -28.87 49.73 38.32
C THR A 678 -30.03 48.97 38.98
N PRO A 679 -30.25 49.10 40.30
CA PRO A 679 -31.39 48.48 40.95
C PRO A 679 -32.70 49.14 40.52
N VAL A 680 -33.72 48.31 40.33
CA VAL A 680 -35.12 48.76 40.29
C VAL A 680 -35.53 49.07 41.72
N LYS A 681 -36.21 50.21 41.92
CA LYS A 681 -36.63 50.72 43.23
C LYS A 681 -38.10 51.06 43.16
N ASP A 682 -38.86 50.68 44.17
CA ASP A 682 -40.27 51.04 44.28
C ASP A 682 -40.62 51.45 45.73
N ASN A 683 -41.65 52.28 45.90
CA ASN A 683 -42.11 52.83 47.18
C ASN A 683 -41.01 53.59 47.98
N VAL A 684 -40.17 54.38 47.29
CA VAL A 684 -39.04 55.12 47.88
C VAL A 684 -39.50 56.38 48.62
N GLU A 685 -39.87 56.24 49.89
CA GLU A 685 -40.31 57.36 50.77
C GLU A 685 -39.19 57.98 51.64
N SER A 686 -37.94 57.55 51.50
CA SER A 686 -36.79 58.17 52.17
C SER A 686 -35.46 57.94 51.43
N ILE A 687 -34.39 58.60 51.90
CA ILE A 687 -33.04 58.44 51.34
C ILE A 687 -32.57 57.00 51.56
N LEU A 688 -32.10 56.37 50.48
CA LEU A 688 -31.55 55.02 50.47
C LEU A 688 -30.03 55.07 50.43
N THR A 689 -29.39 54.23 51.23
CA THR A 689 -27.94 54.00 51.24
C THR A 689 -27.67 52.51 51.00
N TYR A 690 -26.66 52.20 50.20
CA TYR A 690 -26.36 50.86 49.70
C TYR A 690 -24.96 50.42 50.12
N LYS A 691 -24.77 49.13 50.44
CA LYS A 691 -23.49 48.52 50.81
C LYS A 691 -23.44 47.07 50.29
N VAL A 692 -22.28 46.61 49.81
CA VAL A 692 -22.08 45.21 49.40
C VAL A 692 -21.62 44.43 50.63
N GLU A 693 -22.31 43.33 50.98
CA GLU A 693 -21.88 42.49 52.10
C GLU A 693 -20.82 41.46 51.69
N ASN A 694 -21.07 40.73 50.60
CA ASN A 694 -20.24 39.60 50.18
C ASN A 694 -19.03 40.04 49.33
N ASN A 695 -18.08 40.73 50.00
CA ASN A 695 -16.68 40.93 49.62
C ASN A 695 -16.38 41.42 48.18
N GLY A 696 -17.33 42.07 47.49
CA GLY A 696 -17.12 42.73 46.19
C GLY A 696 -16.78 41.83 44.99
N ALA A 697 -16.75 40.49 45.16
CA ALA A 697 -16.16 39.57 44.19
C ALA A 697 -17.00 39.37 42.91
N VAL A 698 -18.32 39.46 43.02
CA VAL A 698 -19.27 39.33 41.89
C VAL A 698 -19.63 40.71 41.34
N VAL A 699 -19.91 41.67 42.22
CA VAL A 699 -20.11 43.08 41.85
C VAL A 699 -19.43 44.03 42.82
N SER A 700 -18.93 45.17 42.33
CA SER A 700 -18.45 46.29 43.15
C SER A 700 -19.47 47.44 43.14
N LEU A 701 -19.55 48.21 44.22
CA LEU A 701 -20.50 49.31 44.34
C LEU A 701 -19.94 50.58 43.67
N ILE A 702 -20.61 51.08 42.63
CA ILE A 702 -20.21 52.31 41.94
C ILE A 702 -20.58 53.54 42.77
N ASN A 703 -21.79 53.55 43.35
CA ASN A 703 -22.30 54.69 44.09
C ASN A 703 -23.31 54.28 45.18
N ALA A 704 -22.96 54.57 46.43
CA ALA A 704 -23.72 54.17 47.62
C ALA A 704 -25.09 54.86 47.81
N ASN A 705 -25.46 55.84 46.96
CA ASN A 705 -26.76 56.50 46.98
C ASN A 705 -27.65 56.08 45.79
N THR A 706 -27.05 55.81 44.62
CA THR A 706 -27.81 55.24 43.48
C THR A 706 -28.01 53.73 43.63
N GLY A 707 -27.11 53.04 44.33
CA GLY A 707 -27.09 51.57 44.40
C GLY A 707 -26.60 50.91 43.11
N GLU A 708 -26.07 51.68 42.16
CA GLU A 708 -25.52 51.11 40.94
C GLU A 708 -24.25 50.28 41.25
N VAL A 709 -24.18 49.09 40.67
CA VAL A 709 -23.07 48.15 40.87
C VAL A 709 -22.40 47.78 39.54
N ARG A 710 -21.10 47.53 39.54
CA ARG A 710 -20.31 47.10 38.37
C ARG A 710 -20.09 45.59 38.43
N ILE A 711 -20.26 44.89 37.32
CA ILE A 711 -20.02 43.44 37.21
C ILE A 711 -18.51 43.16 37.19
N GLU A 712 -18.04 42.40 38.17
CA GLU A 712 -16.65 41.90 38.26
C GLU A 712 -16.57 40.43 37.81
N SER A 713 -17.46 39.58 38.32
CA SER A 713 -17.61 38.17 37.95
C SER A 713 -19.09 37.73 37.85
N ALA A 714 -19.36 36.48 37.44
CA ALA A 714 -20.69 35.90 37.48
C ALA A 714 -20.97 35.21 38.84
N GLY A 715 -22.26 35.00 39.16
CA GLY A 715 -22.70 34.42 40.43
C GLY A 715 -23.79 35.23 41.11
N LYS A 716 -24.05 34.91 42.38
CA LYS A 716 -25.00 35.63 43.24
C LYS A 716 -24.28 36.64 44.13
N TYR A 717 -24.91 37.79 44.34
CA TYR A 717 -24.39 38.87 45.20
C TYR A 717 -25.48 39.41 46.12
N GLU A 718 -25.07 40.01 47.24
CA GLU A 718 -25.99 40.55 48.24
C GLU A 718 -25.63 41.99 48.58
N ILE A 719 -26.63 42.86 48.51
CA ILE A 719 -26.52 44.29 48.81
C ILE A 719 -27.37 44.59 50.04
N GLU A 720 -26.77 45.11 51.11
CA GLU A 720 -27.52 45.76 52.18
C GLU A 720 -28.10 47.08 51.64
N VAL A 721 -29.42 47.19 51.68
CA VAL A 721 -30.18 48.42 51.41
C VAL A 721 -30.65 48.98 52.74
N ALA A 722 -30.05 50.09 53.16
CA ALA A 722 -30.41 50.83 54.35
C ALA A 722 -31.24 52.07 53.97
N ALA A 723 -32.55 51.98 54.16
CA ALA A 723 -33.47 53.10 54.04
C ALA A 723 -33.50 53.91 55.34
N GLN A 724 -33.19 55.21 55.27
CA GLN A 724 -33.07 56.07 56.45
C GLN A 724 -34.45 56.43 57.03
N SER A 725 -34.51 56.72 58.33
CA SER A 725 -35.77 57.07 59.01
C SER A 725 -36.24 58.49 58.64
N SER A 726 -37.56 58.69 58.55
CA SER A 726 -38.21 59.97 58.28
C SER A 726 -39.19 60.37 59.40
N SER A 727 -40.06 61.37 59.17
CA SER A 727 -41.21 61.68 60.05
C SER A 727 -42.34 60.65 59.97
N LYS A 728 -42.31 59.78 58.96
CA LYS A 728 -43.29 58.74 58.65
C LYS A 728 -42.77 57.32 58.92
N TYR A 729 -41.48 57.09 58.66
CA TYR A 729 -40.88 55.75 58.63
C TYR A 729 -39.66 55.59 59.56
N GLU A 730 -39.49 54.38 60.07
CA GLU A 730 -38.31 53.92 60.79
C GLU A 730 -37.17 53.56 59.81
N ARG A 731 -35.96 53.40 60.34
CA ARG A 731 -34.81 52.94 59.54
C ARG A 731 -35.00 51.45 59.24
N LYS A 732 -34.88 51.05 57.97
CA LYS A 732 -34.97 49.64 57.52
C LYS A 732 -33.69 49.26 56.80
N SER A 733 -32.93 48.31 57.36
CA SER A 733 -31.92 47.54 56.62
C SER A 733 -32.54 46.25 56.11
N PHE A 734 -32.22 45.84 54.89
CA PHE A 734 -32.54 44.52 54.35
C PHE A 734 -31.52 44.12 53.28
N LEU A 735 -31.28 42.82 53.12
CA LEU A 735 -30.45 42.30 52.04
C LEU A 735 -31.30 42.14 50.77
N VAL A 736 -30.73 42.52 49.63
CA VAL A 736 -31.27 42.24 48.31
C VAL A 736 -30.30 41.32 47.57
N GLN A 737 -30.78 40.15 47.18
CA GLN A 737 -30.04 39.23 46.33
C GLN A 737 -30.12 39.67 44.86
N GLY A 738 -28.99 39.66 44.18
CA GLY A 738 -28.87 39.82 42.73
C GLY A 738 -28.12 38.65 42.11
N GLU A 739 -28.30 38.45 40.81
CA GLU A 739 -27.64 37.39 40.05
C GLU A 739 -27.02 37.95 38.76
N VAL A 740 -25.76 37.60 38.52
CA VAL A 740 -25.11 37.70 37.21
C VAL A 740 -24.98 36.29 36.66
N LYS A 741 -25.67 35.97 35.56
CA LYS A 741 -25.58 34.67 34.90
C LYS A 741 -24.29 34.57 34.09
N LYS A 742 -23.68 33.38 34.04
CA LYS A 742 -22.51 33.10 33.19
C LYS A 742 -22.82 33.42 31.73
N ALA A 743 -21.84 33.96 31.00
CA ALA A 743 -21.97 34.19 29.57
C ALA A 743 -21.83 32.89 28.77
N LYS A 744 -22.38 32.85 27.54
CA LYS A 744 -21.96 31.81 26.58
C LYS A 744 -20.46 31.97 26.30
N HIS A 745 -19.74 30.86 26.14
CA HIS A 745 -18.36 30.90 25.65
C HIS A 745 -18.30 31.66 24.31
N PRO A 746 -17.34 32.58 24.08
CA PRO A 746 -17.23 33.35 22.84
C PRO A 746 -16.77 32.51 21.61
N GLY A 747 -16.86 31.18 21.70
CA GLY A 747 -16.27 30.24 20.74
C GLY A 747 -14.73 30.18 20.77
N ILE A 748 -14.18 29.27 19.98
CA ILE A 748 -12.80 29.29 19.49
C ILE A 748 -12.92 29.14 17.98
N ALA A 749 -12.42 30.12 17.23
CA ALA A 749 -12.60 30.17 15.78
C ALA A 749 -11.83 29.05 15.05
N PHE A 750 -12.48 28.44 14.05
CA PHE A 750 -11.83 27.48 13.18
C PHE A 750 -10.59 28.08 12.50
N SER A 751 -9.49 27.35 12.52
CA SER A 751 -8.26 27.73 11.82
C SER A 751 -7.47 26.49 11.41
N SER A 752 -6.68 26.62 10.35
CA SER A 752 -5.76 25.57 9.90
C SER A 752 -4.32 26.10 9.90
N GLU A 753 -3.41 25.28 10.41
CA GLU A 753 -1.96 25.54 10.43
C GLU A 753 -1.24 24.39 9.75
N SER A 754 -0.10 24.67 9.14
CA SER A 754 0.72 23.70 8.42
C SER A 754 2.12 23.64 9.03
N PHE A 755 2.60 22.43 9.30
CA PHE A 755 3.96 22.20 9.79
C PHE A 755 4.71 21.26 8.85
N GLU A 756 5.97 21.57 8.55
CA GLU A 756 6.87 20.65 7.84
C GLU A 756 7.18 19.45 8.75
N PHE A 757 7.10 18.25 8.19
CA PHE A 757 7.44 17.03 8.92
C PHE A 757 8.93 16.96 9.28
N GLU A 758 9.20 16.46 10.48
CA GLU A 758 10.52 16.17 11.03
C GLU A 758 10.28 15.12 12.13
N PRO A 759 11.01 13.99 12.17
CA PRO A 759 10.65 12.86 13.04
C PRO A 759 10.59 13.20 14.52
N LEU A 760 9.46 12.85 15.15
CA LEU A 760 9.13 13.06 16.57
C LEU A 760 9.08 14.54 17.00
N LYS A 761 9.03 15.48 16.05
CA LYS A 761 8.84 16.90 16.32
C LYS A 761 7.52 17.14 17.03
N LYS A 762 7.57 17.93 18.10
CA LYS A 762 6.41 18.36 18.86
C LYS A 762 5.92 19.70 18.32
N VAL A 763 4.63 19.77 17.97
CA VAL A 763 3.97 20.99 17.48
C VAL A 763 2.71 21.27 18.30
N THR A 764 2.50 22.51 18.69
CA THR A 764 1.30 22.97 19.41
C THR A 764 0.50 23.93 18.53
N PRO A 765 -0.85 23.97 18.65
CA PRO A 765 -1.66 24.90 17.89
C PRO A 765 -1.39 26.34 18.33
N THR A 766 -0.95 27.19 17.41
CA THR A 766 -0.62 28.57 17.72
C THR A 766 -1.87 29.47 17.68
N PHE A 767 -1.73 30.73 18.09
CA PHE A 767 -2.79 31.76 18.06
C PHE A 767 -4.13 31.42 18.74
N LEU A 768 -4.16 30.45 19.66
CA LEU A 768 -5.35 30.22 20.49
C LEU A 768 -5.57 31.40 21.46
N PRO A 769 -6.83 31.77 21.75
CA PRO A 769 -7.11 32.75 22.80
C PRO A 769 -6.65 32.22 24.17
N GLN A 770 -6.49 33.10 25.16
CA GLN A 770 -6.31 32.63 26.54
C GLN A 770 -7.52 31.76 26.96
N PRO A 771 -7.29 30.63 27.63
CA PRO A 771 -8.37 29.78 28.10
C PRO A 771 -9.22 30.52 29.14
N LEU A 772 -10.54 30.38 29.01
CA LEU A 772 -11.51 30.93 29.94
C LEU A 772 -11.88 29.91 31.02
N GLY A 773 -11.80 28.62 30.71
CA GLY A 773 -11.92 27.50 31.64
C GLY A 773 -10.72 26.55 31.58
N LYS A 774 -10.85 25.33 32.09
CA LYS A 774 -9.83 24.29 31.89
C LYS A 774 -9.95 23.73 30.48
N ARG A 775 -8.93 23.97 29.66
CA ARG A 775 -8.86 23.55 28.25
C ARG A 775 -8.32 22.12 28.14
N SER A 776 -8.88 21.36 27.21
CA SER A 776 -8.38 20.03 26.81
C SER A 776 -8.51 19.82 25.30
N TYR A 777 -7.80 18.81 24.79
CA TYR A 777 -7.63 18.54 23.36
C TYR A 777 -7.88 17.07 23.03
N GLY A 778 -8.50 16.81 21.89
CA GLY A 778 -8.69 15.46 21.33
C GLY A 778 -8.52 15.46 19.82
N ILE A 779 -8.47 14.28 19.20
CA ILE A 779 -8.47 14.14 17.73
C ILE A 779 -9.92 13.86 17.29
N SER A 780 -10.52 14.80 16.56
CA SER A 780 -11.89 14.68 16.03
C SER A 780 -11.95 14.10 14.61
N SER A 781 -10.89 14.29 13.82
CA SER A 781 -10.69 13.58 12.55
C SER A 781 -9.20 13.42 12.23
N LYS A 782 -8.85 12.30 11.59
CA LYS A 782 -7.53 12.00 11.02
C LYS A 782 -7.70 10.95 9.91
N PRO A 783 -6.73 10.78 8.99
CA PRO A 783 -6.59 9.55 8.21
C PRO A 783 -6.44 8.33 9.13
N SER A 784 -6.86 7.16 8.66
CA SER A 784 -6.80 5.87 9.37
C SER A 784 -5.40 5.55 9.92
N ASP A 785 -4.39 5.73 9.07
CA ASP A 785 -3.03 5.27 9.26
C ASP A 785 -2.17 6.27 10.05
N LEU A 786 -2.60 7.55 10.07
CA LEU A 786 -1.87 8.69 10.61
C LEU A 786 -2.00 8.79 12.14
N ASN A 787 -1.36 7.87 12.86
CA ASN A 787 -1.48 7.72 14.32
C ASN A 787 -0.53 8.62 15.13
N GLN A 788 -0.73 9.93 15.03
CA GLN A 788 0.00 10.95 15.80
C GLN A 788 -0.36 10.88 17.31
N PRO A 789 0.62 10.80 18.23
CA PRO A 789 0.39 11.03 19.66
C PRO A 789 0.02 12.50 19.94
N LEU A 790 -0.96 12.71 20.83
CA LEU A 790 -1.44 14.01 21.29
C LEU A 790 -1.44 14.05 22.82
N ASP A 791 -0.86 15.08 23.43
CA ASP A 791 -1.11 15.40 24.84
C ASP A 791 -2.47 16.12 24.98
N PRO A 792 -3.47 15.53 25.66
CA PRO A 792 -4.80 16.11 25.78
C PRO A 792 -4.85 17.36 26.69
N ASN A 793 -3.77 17.75 27.36
CA ASN A 793 -3.71 18.91 28.26
C ASN A 793 -3.04 20.12 27.61
N THR A 794 -1.96 19.92 26.85
CA THR A 794 -1.23 21.01 26.16
C THR A 794 -1.64 21.19 24.70
N GLY A 795 -2.21 20.16 24.08
CA GLY A 795 -2.48 20.13 22.64
C GLY A 795 -1.24 19.81 21.80
N GLU A 796 -0.14 19.40 22.43
CA GLU A 796 1.10 19.04 21.76
C GLU A 796 0.93 17.76 20.95
N LEU A 797 1.02 17.89 19.63
CA LEU A 797 0.99 16.80 18.66
C LEU A 797 2.44 16.39 18.34
N THR A 798 2.76 15.10 18.48
CA THR A 798 4.07 14.55 18.08
C THR A 798 3.99 14.01 16.67
N LEU A 799 4.82 14.53 15.76
CA LEU A 799 4.84 14.15 14.35
C LEU A 799 5.60 12.82 14.16
N VAL A 800 4.88 11.71 14.04
CA VAL A 800 5.45 10.38 13.75
C VAL A 800 5.40 10.01 12.27
N ASP A 801 4.42 10.55 11.53
CA ASP A 801 4.20 10.27 10.10
C ASP A 801 3.59 11.48 9.34
N TYR A 802 3.47 11.41 8.01
CA TYR A 802 2.75 12.32 7.12
C TYR A 802 2.20 11.57 5.90
N PHE A 803 1.13 12.07 5.28
CA PHE A 803 0.44 11.37 4.21
C PHE A 803 0.98 11.77 2.83
N SER A 804 1.27 10.77 1.97
CA SER A 804 1.91 10.96 0.67
C SER A 804 0.95 11.33 -0.46
N GLU A 805 -0.25 10.72 -0.52
CA GLU A 805 -1.11 10.83 -1.71
C GLU A 805 -1.90 12.15 -1.79
N ASN A 806 -1.98 12.96 -0.72
CA ASN A 806 -2.87 14.11 -0.70
C ASN A 806 -2.48 15.25 0.27
N ALA A 807 -2.22 16.45 -0.27
CA ALA A 807 -1.92 17.67 0.48
C ALA A 807 -3.09 18.24 1.32
N LEU A 808 -4.25 17.59 1.31
CA LEU A 808 -5.38 17.87 2.20
C LEU A 808 -5.37 17.02 3.49
N ALA A 809 -4.53 15.98 3.57
CA ALA A 809 -4.43 15.13 4.75
C ALA A 809 -4.02 15.93 5.98
N SER A 810 -4.80 15.79 7.06
CA SER A 810 -4.67 16.64 8.24
C SER A 810 -5.33 16.02 9.47
N VAL A 811 -4.86 16.43 10.65
CA VAL A 811 -5.44 16.10 11.95
C VAL A 811 -6.30 17.27 12.40
N THR A 812 -7.61 17.07 12.52
CA THR A 812 -8.49 18.08 13.13
C THR A 812 -8.61 17.81 14.61
N LEU A 813 -7.91 18.63 15.39
CA LEU A 813 -8.07 18.65 16.83
C LEU A 813 -9.45 19.22 17.20
N SER A 814 -10.16 18.53 18.09
CA SER A 814 -11.19 19.14 18.92
C SER A 814 -10.53 19.79 20.13
N ILE A 815 -11.02 20.98 20.49
CA ILE A 815 -10.64 21.74 21.67
C ILE A 815 -11.90 21.87 22.51
N ALA A 816 -11.85 21.45 23.76
CA ALA A 816 -12.91 21.65 24.74
C ALA A 816 -12.43 22.63 25.82
N GLU A 817 -13.36 23.40 26.38
CA GLU A 817 -13.13 24.14 27.63
C GLU A 817 -14.26 23.86 28.61
N GLU A 818 -13.88 23.44 29.81
CA GLU A 818 -14.77 23.26 30.96
C GLU A 818 -15.41 24.59 31.37
N GLU A 819 -16.57 24.53 32.03
CA GLU A 819 -17.23 25.72 32.56
C GLU A 819 -16.34 26.46 33.58
N SER A 820 -16.29 27.79 33.49
CA SER A 820 -15.52 28.63 34.40
C SER A 820 -16.41 29.51 35.27
N ASP A 821 -15.82 30.29 36.18
CA ASP A 821 -16.57 31.21 37.05
C ASP A 821 -17.50 32.15 36.28
N ASN A 822 -17.10 32.54 35.05
CA ASN A 822 -17.72 33.63 34.29
C ASN A 822 -18.42 33.18 33.00
N TYR A 823 -18.02 32.04 32.44
CA TYR A 823 -18.51 31.54 31.16
C TYR A 823 -18.97 30.09 31.29
N LEU A 824 -20.05 29.75 30.61
CA LEU A 824 -20.46 28.37 30.35
C LEU A 824 -19.35 27.64 29.56
N ALA A 825 -19.36 26.30 29.63
CA ALA A 825 -18.46 25.45 28.83
C ALA A 825 -18.56 25.76 27.32
N LEU A 826 -17.52 25.38 26.58
CA LEU A 826 -17.47 25.55 25.12
C LEU A 826 -18.53 24.66 24.43
N ASP A 827 -19.47 25.31 23.75
CA ASP A 827 -20.63 24.73 23.07
C ASP A 827 -20.20 23.86 21.87
N SER A 828 -20.32 22.54 22.03
CA SER A 828 -19.85 21.53 21.06
C SER A 828 -20.85 21.20 19.94
N GLU A 829 -22.10 21.68 20.02
CA GLU A 829 -23.12 21.44 18.98
C GLU A 829 -22.87 22.29 17.72
N THR A 830 -22.16 23.41 17.87
CA THR A 830 -21.81 24.30 16.75
C THR A 830 -20.56 23.80 16.01
N GLY A 831 -20.78 22.94 15.00
CA GLY A 831 -19.77 22.05 14.39
C GLY A 831 -18.48 22.63 13.79
N GLU A 832 -18.25 23.96 13.80
CA GLU A 832 -16.98 24.60 13.41
C GLU A 832 -16.23 25.25 14.59
N LEU A 833 -16.91 25.57 15.71
CA LEU A 833 -16.24 26.14 16.89
C LEU A 833 -15.49 25.04 17.66
N GLY A 834 -14.38 25.42 18.29
CA GLY A 834 -13.56 24.47 19.04
C GLY A 834 -12.83 23.45 18.18
N LYS A 835 -12.52 23.77 16.92
CA LYS A 835 -11.76 22.89 16.01
C LYS A 835 -10.54 23.57 15.41
N LYS A 836 -9.44 22.83 15.26
CA LYS A 836 -8.20 23.31 14.65
C LYS A 836 -7.56 22.23 13.77
N THR A 837 -7.31 22.52 12.50
CA THR A 837 -6.84 21.53 11.52
C THR A 837 -5.34 21.68 11.25
N ILE A 838 -4.56 20.74 11.77
CA ILE A 838 -3.10 20.64 11.57
C ILE A 838 -2.83 19.85 10.29
N ARG A 839 -2.27 20.51 9.29
CA ARG A 839 -1.69 19.89 8.09
C ARG A 839 -0.23 19.55 8.36
N ILE A 840 0.20 18.38 7.92
CA ILE A 840 1.59 17.93 8.06
C ILE A 840 2.13 17.79 6.64
N LEU A 841 3.09 18.65 6.29
CA LEU A 841 3.65 18.74 4.96
C LEU A 841 4.87 17.80 4.83
N PRO A 842 5.11 17.18 3.66
CA PRO A 842 6.34 16.47 3.39
C PRO A 842 7.57 17.34 3.65
N PRO A 843 8.68 16.79 4.16
CA PRO A 843 9.88 17.56 4.47
C PRO A 843 10.48 18.17 3.20
N LYS A 844 11.06 19.36 3.36
CA LYS A 844 11.74 20.09 2.29
C LYS A 844 13.14 19.53 2.03
N LEU A 845 13.59 19.62 0.79
CA LEU A 845 14.99 19.42 0.42
C LEU A 845 15.89 20.29 1.33
N GLY A 846 16.93 19.70 1.91
CA GLY A 846 17.85 20.34 2.84
C GLY A 846 17.36 20.47 4.29
N SER A 847 16.23 19.84 4.66
CA SER A 847 15.75 19.81 6.07
C SER A 847 16.18 18.56 6.85
N ALA A 848 16.50 17.47 6.16
CA ALA A 848 16.97 16.22 6.74
C ALA A 848 18.49 16.25 7.02
N ASN A 849 19.03 15.22 7.69
CA ASN A 849 20.48 15.05 7.80
C ASN A 849 21.12 14.75 6.45
N ASN A 850 20.45 13.96 5.61
CA ASN A 850 20.81 13.74 4.21
C ASN A 850 19.54 13.70 3.35
N ASP A 851 19.65 14.23 2.13
CA ASP A 851 18.71 13.99 1.03
C ASP A 851 19.26 12.88 0.12
N ILE A 852 18.43 11.90 -0.20
CA ILE A 852 18.78 10.72 -0.99
C ILE A 852 17.83 10.67 -2.20
N THR A 853 18.37 10.41 -3.38
CA THR A 853 17.56 10.20 -4.59
C THR A 853 17.82 8.80 -5.14
N ILE A 854 16.77 8.00 -5.28
CA ILE A 854 16.84 6.67 -5.90
C ILE A 854 16.67 6.86 -7.40
N THR A 855 17.76 6.69 -8.15
CA THR A 855 17.82 6.87 -9.61
C THR A 855 17.84 5.57 -10.40
N ASP A 856 18.20 4.46 -9.75
CA ASP A 856 18.32 3.14 -10.35
C ASP A 856 17.22 2.22 -9.77
N PRO A 857 16.29 1.69 -10.60
CA PRO A 857 15.27 0.75 -10.14
C PRO A 857 15.83 -0.56 -9.57
N SER A 858 16.98 -1.02 -10.08
CA SER A 858 17.60 -2.30 -9.69
C SER A 858 18.18 -2.28 -8.27
N GLY A 859 18.57 -1.09 -7.80
CA GLY A 859 18.67 -0.78 -6.37
C GLY A 859 19.81 0.16 -5.98
N VAL A 860 19.55 1.00 -4.98
CA VAL A 860 20.53 1.89 -4.35
C VAL A 860 20.86 1.41 -2.94
N ILE A 861 22.13 1.40 -2.56
CA ILE A 861 22.60 1.06 -1.21
C ILE A 861 23.10 2.33 -0.52
N TYR A 862 22.49 2.65 0.61
CA TYR A 862 22.83 3.77 1.47
C TYR A 862 23.72 3.33 2.64
N SER A 863 24.73 4.15 2.93
CA SER A 863 25.60 4.08 4.10
C SER A 863 25.66 5.47 4.71
N SER A 864 25.21 5.66 5.95
CA SER A 864 25.40 6.95 6.62
C SER A 864 26.84 7.06 7.15
N ASP A 865 27.52 8.16 6.89
CA ASP A 865 28.83 8.45 7.52
C ASP A 865 28.71 8.79 9.01
N ARG A 866 27.53 9.28 9.44
CA ARG A 866 27.24 9.64 10.84
C ARG A 866 27.07 8.40 11.70
N VAL A 867 26.07 7.56 11.44
CA VAL A 867 25.76 6.37 12.28
C VAL A 867 26.83 5.29 12.20
N ASN A 868 27.59 5.22 11.10
CA ASN A 868 28.77 4.34 10.97
C ASN A 868 30.07 4.99 11.45
N GLY A 869 30.04 6.27 11.85
CA GLY A 869 31.19 7.06 12.26
C GLY A 869 31.70 6.70 13.66
N SER A 870 32.96 7.02 13.93
CA SER A 870 33.63 6.68 15.20
C SER A 870 32.92 7.21 16.44
N LYS A 871 32.16 8.31 16.34
CA LYS A 871 31.41 8.92 17.46
C LYS A 871 30.14 8.16 17.87
N PHE A 872 29.73 7.15 17.11
CA PHE A 872 28.54 6.32 17.34
C PHE A 872 28.89 4.83 17.54
N ARG A 873 30.17 4.51 17.78
CA ARG A 873 30.69 3.16 18.04
C ARG A 873 29.92 2.38 19.11
N HIS A 874 29.42 3.05 20.15
CA HIS A 874 28.65 2.43 21.24
C HIS A 874 27.13 2.49 21.04
N LEU A 875 26.64 2.87 19.87
CA LEU A 875 25.22 2.81 19.54
C LEU A 875 24.81 1.36 19.28
N GLN A 876 23.88 0.86 20.08
CA GLN A 876 23.47 -0.55 20.16
C GLN A 876 22.07 -0.71 19.58
N ASP A 877 21.05 -0.50 20.43
CA ASP A 877 19.64 -0.68 20.10
C ASP A 877 19.19 0.44 19.18
N LEU A 878 18.92 0.09 17.92
CA LEU A 878 18.54 1.04 16.89
C LEU A 878 17.41 0.42 16.06
N GLU A 879 16.36 1.20 15.85
CA GLU A 879 15.26 0.92 14.94
C GLU A 879 15.43 1.78 13.68
N VAL A 880 15.02 1.28 12.52
CA VAL A 880 14.75 2.11 11.35
C VAL A 880 13.25 2.32 11.27
N ARG A 881 12.82 3.57 11.48
CA ARG A 881 11.42 4.00 11.37
C ARG A 881 11.21 4.74 10.06
N LEU A 882 9.96 4.74 9.58
CA LEU A 882 9.57 5.17 8.24
C LEU A 882 8.35 6.08 8.33
N ALA A 883 8.26 7.05 7.41
CA ALA A 883 7.17 8.01 7.30
C ALA A 883 7.00 8.48 5.85
N GLY A 884 5.82 8.97 5.47
CA GLY A 884 5.58 9.51 4.12
C GLY A 884 5.34 8.45 3.05
N VAL A 885 4.76 7.31 3.42
CA VAL A 885 4.44 6.19 2.52
C VAL A 885 2.94 5.91 2.54
N VAL A 886 2.39 5.38 1.44
CA VAL A 886 0.95 5.04 1.34
C VAL A 886 0.62 3.88 2.29
N LYS A 887 1.49 2.87 2.32
CA LYS A 887 1.36 1.70 3.20
C LYS A 887 2.71 1.02 3.39
N GLN A 888 3.06 0.69 4.64
CA GLN A 888 4.14 -0.26 4.92
C GLN A 888 3.56 -1.68 4.96
N LEU A 889 4.15 -2.59 4.21
CA LEU A 889 3.75 -4.00 4.12
C LEU A 889 4.93 -4.92 4.47
N PRO A 890 4.70 -6.08 5.11
CA PRO A 890 5.74 -7.08 5.29
C PRO A 890 6.17 -7.64 3.93
N ALA A 891 7.41 -8.14 3.82
CA ALA A 891 7.86 -8.90 2.67
C ALA A 891 7.00 -10.17 2.50
N ASN A 892 6.53 -10.43 1.27
CA ASN A 892 5.97 -11.75 0.92
C ASN A 892 7.12 -12.77 0.81
N GLN A 893 6.78 -14.07 0.76
CA GLN A 893 7.81 -15.11 0.75
C GLN A 893 8.72 -15.03 -0.49
N GLU A 894 8.19 -14.67 -1.65
CA GLU A 894 8.96 -14.51 -2.88
C GLU A 894 10.08 -13.47 -2.74
N LEU A 895 9.79 -12.28 -2.18
CA LEU A 895 10.82 -11.26 -1.96
C LEU A 895 11.80 -11.67 -0.87
N LYS A 896 11.36 -12.38 0.18
CA LYS A 896 12.25 -12.98 1.18
C LYS A 896 13.21 -14.00 0.57
N ASP A 897 12.73 -14.85 -0.35
CA ASP A 897 13.55 -15.86 -1.03
C ASP A 897 14.54 -15.21 -2.03
N LYS A 898 14.12 -14.14 -2.72
CA LYS A 898 14.92 -13.45 -3.75
C LYS A 898 15.97 -12.47 -3.19
N TYR A 899 15.62 -11.73 -2.14
CA TYR A 899 16.45 -10.65 -1.58
C TYR A 899 16.86 -10.88 -0.13
N GLY A 900 16.19 -11.76 0.62
CA GLY A 900 16.26 -11.86 2.07
C GLY A 900 15.24 -10.94 2.77
N ASP A 901 15.27 -10.87 4.09
CA ASP A 901 14.26 -10.11 4.86
C ASP A 901 14.27 -8.59 4.60
N GLY A 902 13.12 -7.94 4.86
CA GLY A 902 12.90 -6.53 4.54
C GLY A 902 11.43 -6.11 4.60
N VAL A 903 11.14 -4.88 4.17
CA VAL A 903 9.78 -4.30 4.14
C VAL A 903 9.45 -3.74 2.76
N ARG A 904 8.18 -3.85 2.36
CA ARG A 904 7.64 -3.21 1.14
C ARG A 904 7.03 -1.86 1.53
N LEU A 905 7.39 -0.80 0.81
CA LEU A 905 6.82 0.53 0.95
C LEU A 905 6.03 0.85 -0.32
N LEU A 906 4.71 0.99 -0.18
CA LEU A 906 3.87 1.49 -1.25
C LEU A 906 4.02 3.02 -1.31
N THR A 907 4.41 3.54 -2.46
CA THR A 907 4.59 4.98 -2.71
C THR A 907 4.00 5.35 -4.07
N THR A 908 3.84 6.65 -4.32
CA THR A 908 3.17 7.16 -5.52
C THR A 908 4.15 7.95 -6.37
N VAL A 909 4.25 7.59 -7.64
CA VAL A 909 5.13 8.19 -8.65
C VAL A 909 4.31 8.78 -9.80
N LYS A 910 4.90 9.69 -10.56
CA LYS A 910 4.32 10.31 -11.77
C LYS A 910 5.41 10.55 -12.83
N PRO A 911 5.06 10.73 -14.11
CA PRO A 911 6.04 11.16 -15.11
C PRO A 911 6.68 12.49 -14.72
N VAL A 912 7.99 12.62 -14.96
CA VAL A 912 8.77 13.82 -14.58
C VAL A 912 8.16 15.08 -15.18
N GLY A 913 7.90 16.08 -14.34
CA GLY A 913 7.29 17.36 -14.72
C GLY A 913 5.77 17.33 -14.87
N SER A 914 5.12 16.16 -14.82
CA SER A 914 3.65 16.06 -14.93
C SER A 914 2.95 16.72 -13.74
N LYS A 915 1.73 17.20 -14.01
CA LYS A 915 0.78 17.76 -13.04
C LYS A 915 -0.59 17.09 -13.09
N ASP A 916 -0.77 16.09 -13.95
CA ASP A 916 -2.03 15.36 -14.03
C ASP A 916 -2.09 14.28 -12.93
N ALA A 917 -3.18 14.26 -12.17
CA ALA A 917 -3.38 13.25 -11.12
C ALA A 917 -3.67 11.85 -11.71
N SER A 918 -4.22 11.77 -12.93
CA SER A 918 -4.53 10.51 -13.61
C SER A 918 -3.31 9.80 -14.19
N GLU A 919 -2.16 10.48 -14.29
CA GLU A 919 -0.87 9.88 -14.66
C GLU A 919 -0.11 9.29 -13.46
N GLN A 920 -0.57 9.52 -12.23
CA GLN A 920 0.05 8.95 -11.04
C GLN A 920 -0.11 7.43 -11.00
N ARG A 921 0.95 6.74 -10.58
CA ARG A 921 0.98 5.27 -10.41
C ARG A 921 1.54 4.93 -9.03
N GLN A 922 1.03 3.87 -8.44
CA GLN A 922 1.66 3.29 -7.25
C GLN A 922 2.85 2.43 -7.67
N ALA A 923 3.95 2.56 -6.93
CA ALA A 923 5.17 1.77 -7.07
C ALA A 923 5.58 1.23 -5.70
N MET A 924 6.28 0.09 -5.66
CA MET A 924 6.80 -0.46 -4.40
C MET A 924 8.31 -0.27 -4.31
N VAL A 925 8.77 0.30 -3.20
CA VAL A 925 10.18 0.27 -2.78
C VAL A 925 10.35 -0.87 -1.78
N TYR A 926 11.22 -1.82 -2.08
CA TYR A 926 11.67 -2.82 -1.11
C TYR A 926 12.86 -2.28 -0.34
N VAL A 927 12.77 -2.26 0.99
CA VAL A 927 13.80 -1.73 1.88
C VAL A 927 14.33 -2.83 2.78
N GLN A 928 15.63 -3.06 2.72
CA GLN A 928 16.34 -4.03 3.56
C GLN A 928 17.35 -3.32 4.45
N ARG A 929 17.59 -3.89 5.63
CA ARG A 929 18.59 -3.41 6.60
C ARG A 929 19.68 -4.45 6.77
N TYR A 930 20.93 -4.03 6.67
CA TYR A 930 22.09 -4.89 6.87
C TYR A 930 22.93 -4.36 8.03
N GLU A 931 23.25 -5.20 9.01
CA GLU A 931 24.08 -4.83 10.17
C GLU A 931 25.10 -5.92 10.51
N GLY A 932 26.34 -5.52 10.79
CA GLY A 932 27.38 -6.49 11.17
C GLY A 932 28.72 -5.87 11.56
N CYS A 933 29.58 -6.69 12.15
CA CYS A 933 30.84 -6.24 12.73
C CYS A 933 31.95 -6.05 11.71
N ASN A 934 32.35 -4.79 11.52
CA ASN A 934 33.22 -4.35 10.42
C ASN A 934 32.71 -4.81 9.04
N LEU A 935 31.38 -4.93 8.88
CA LEU A 935 30.72 -5.50 7.71
C LEU A 935 31.15 -4.81 6.41
N LYS A 936 31.57 -5.60 5.43
CA LYS A 936 31.93 -5.10 4.09
C LYS A 936 30.75 -5.18 3.14
N HIS A 937 30.74 -4.28 2.16
CA HIS A 937 29.73 -4.23 1.10
C HIS A 937 29.57 -5.55 0.31
N THR A 938 30.63 -6.37 0.22
CA THR A 938 30.62 -7.70 -0.41
C THR A 938 29.92 -8.79 0.41
N GLU A 939 29.67 -8.56 1.70
CA GLU A 939 29.23 -9.57 2.66
C GLU A 939 27.77 -9.35 3.13
N MET A 940 27.19 -8.18 2.85
CA MET A 940 25.91 -7.70 3.41
C MET A 940 24.72 -8.67 3.27
N ARG A 941 24.63 -9.44 2.18
CA ARG A 941 23.54 -10.44 1.99
C ARG A 941 23.48 -11.52 3.09
N LYS A 942 24.55 -11.71 3.88
CA LYS A 942 24.59 -12.64 5.02
C LYS A 942 24.28 -11.97 6.37
N SER A 943 24.02 -10.67 6.36
CA SER A 943 23.91 -9.80 7.54
C SER A 943 22.62 -8.97 7.52
N ILE A 944 21.57 -9.52 6.90
CA ILE A 944 20.23 -8.92 6.89
C ILE A 944 19.62 -9.05 8.28
N VAL A 945 19.04 -7.97 8.78
CA VAL A 945 18.36 -7.88 10.09
C VAL A 945 16.97 -7.26 9.93
N ASN A 946 16.14 -7.36 10.98
CA ASN A 946 14.82 -6.74 10.94
C ASN A 946 14.96 -5.20 10.93
N VAL A 947 14.11 -4.54 10.15
CA VAL A 947 14.10 -3.08 10.02
C VAL A 947 13.82 -2.41 11.38
N LYS A 948 12.99 -3.01 12.24
CA LYS A 948 12.79 -2.59 13.63
C LYS A 948 13.85 -3.21 14.56
N ASP A 949 13.89 -4.53 14.64
CA ASP A 949 14.75 -5.27 15.58
C ASP A 949 16.18 -5.48 15.00
N GLY A 950 17.01 -4.44 15.13
CA GLY A 950 18.41 -4.46 14.69
C GLY A 950 19.37 -5.24 15.61
N ASP A 951 20.61 -5.41 15.16
CA ASP A 951 21.68 -6.07 15.93
C ASP A 951 22.98 -5.22 15.97
N TYR A 952 23.85 -5.52 16.92
CA TYR A 952 25.07 -4.75 17.16
C TYR A 952 26.23 -5.60 17.70
N CYS A 953 27.45 -5.07 17.53
CA CYS A 953 28.67 -5.72 17.95
C CYS A 953 28.82 -5.76 19.47
N LYS A 954 28.68 -6.96 20.03
CA LYS A 954 28.90 -7.27 21.45
C LYS A 954 30.38 -7.54 21.79
N TYR A 955 31.26 -7.53 20.78
CA TYR A 955 32.70 -7.74 20.91
C TYR A 955 33.47 -6.42 20.96
N THR A 956 34.38 -6.29 21.93
CA THR A 956 35.25 -5.12 22.07
C THR A 956 36.20 -4.97 20.88
N GLY A 957 36.33 -3.76 20.35
CA GLY A 957 37.22 -3.44 19.22
C GLY A 957 36.61 -3.60 17.81
N PHE A 958 35.32 -3.90 17.69
CA PHE A 958 34.60 -3.99 16.41
C PHE A 958 33.57 -2.86 16.28
N ASP A 959 33.47 -2.26 15.09
CA ASP A 959 32.45 -1.26 14.78
C ASP A 959 31.22 -1.94 14.17
N THR A 960 30.03 -1.67 14.71
CA THR A 960 28.77 -2.04 14.05
C THR A 960 28.63 -1.19 12.79
N LYS A 961 28.66 -1.82 11.61
CA LYS A 961 28.41 -1.16 10.32
C LYS A 961 27.01 -1.48 9.85
N ARG A 962 26.30 -0.45 9.39
CA ARG A 962 24.86 -0.38 9.14
C ARG A 962 24.61 0.17 7.75
N TYR A 963 23.79 -0.52 6.98
CA TYR A 963 23.45 -0.17 5.61
C TYR A 963 21.94 -0.37 5.37
N LEU A 964 21.39 0.39 4.44
CA LEU A 964 20.05 0.18 3.90
C LEU A 964 20.14 -0.02 2.39
N SER A 965 19.34 -0.92 1.82
CA SER A 965 19.08 -0.92 0.37
C SER A 965 17.66 -0.49 0.07
N PHE A 966 17.47 0.07 -1.12
CA PHE A 966 16.20 0.46 -1.68
C PHE A 966 16.14 -0.10 -3.11
N VAL A 967 15.20 -1.02 -3.38
CA VAL A 967 15.04 -1.68 -4.69
C VAL A 967 13.61 -1.45 -5.17
N MET A 968 13.40 -1.04 -6.42
CA MET A 968 12.06 -0.88 -6.97
C MET A 968 11.49 -2.25 -7.39
N ILE A 969 10.27 -2.58 -6.96
CA ILE A 969 9.58 -3.83 -7.27
C ILE A 969 8.34 -3.53 -8.11
N GLY A 970 8.20 -4.20 -9.26
CA GLY A 970 7.12 -3.92 -10.20
C GLY A 970 7.38 -2.70 -11.07
N ALA A 971 8.62 -2.19 -11.12
CA ALA A 971 9.00 -1.02 -11.90
C ALA A 971 8.79 -1.22 -13.41
N GLU A 972 8.97 -2.46 -13.87
CA GLU A 972 8.71 -2.94 -15.23
C GLU A 972 7.23 -2.90 -15.65
N LYS A 973 6.33 -2.54 -14.73
CA LYS A 973 4.89 -2.36 -14.98
C LYS A 973 4.51 -0.89 -15.22
N LEU A 974 5.46 0.03 -15.06
CA LEU A 974 5.33 1.43 -15.48
C LEU A 974 5.65 1.53 -16.98
N SER A 975 5.08 2.52 -17.67
CA SER A 975 5.45 2.77 -19.07
C SER A 975 6.86 3.36 -19.15
N PRO A 976 7.63 3.06 -20.22
CA PRO A 976 8.94 3.66 -20.46
C PRO A 976 8.94 5.19 -20.38
N GLY A 977 10.04 5.75 -19.88
CA GLY A 977 10.21 7.17 -19.58
C GLY A 977 10.73 7.43 -18.16
N GLN A 978 10.80 8.72 -17.79
CA GLN A 978 11.30 9.14 -16.47
C GLN A 978 10.17 9.36 -15.47
N TRP A 979 10.36 8.85 -14.25
CA TRP A 979 9.38 8.85 -13.17
C TRP A 979 9.94 9.48 -11.89
N GLU A 980 9.20 10.41 -11.30
CA GLU A 980 9.51 11.05 -10.01
C GLU A 980 8.46 10.73 -8.94
N SER A 981 8.86 10.70 -7.66
CA SER A 981 7.93 10.56 -6.53
C SER A 981 7.02 11.79 -6.38
N VAL A 982 5.72 11.57 -6.14
CA VAL A 982 4.73 12.64 -5.90
C VAL A 982 5.04 13.39 -4.60
N THR A 983 5.50 12.68 -3.58
CA THR A 983 6.11 13.22 -2.36
C THR A 983 7.34 12.40 -2.00
N PRO A 984 8.36 13.00 -1.35
CA PRO A 984 9.40 12.21 -0.70
C PRO A 984 8.79 11.30 0.37
N PHE A 985 9.51 10.25 0.74
CA PHE A 985 9.34 9.54 2.00
C PHE A 985 10.53 9.82 2.93
N VAL A 986 10.46 9.38 4.19
CA VAL A 986 11.53 9.51 5.18
C VAL A 986 11.83 8.16 5.80
N PHE A 987 13.10 7.90 6.07
CA PHE A 987 13.50 6.94 7.11
C PHE A 987 14.35 7.63 8.18
N TYR A 988 14.30 7.12 9.41
CA TYR A 988 15.11 7.63 10.51
C TYR A 988 15.60 6.53 11.45
N TYR A 989 16.84 6.70 11.90
CA TYR A 989 17.48 5.85 12.88
C TYR A 989 17.05 6.30 14.29
N TYR A 990 16.16 5.54 14.91
CA TYR A 990 15.59 5.80 16.22
C TYR A 990 16.21 4.86 17.28
N SER A 991 16.71 5.39 18.39
CA SER A 991 17.12 4.57 19.52
C SER A 991 16.09 4.64 20.66
N PRO A 992 15.67 3.51 21.27
CA PRO A 992 14.75 3.49 22.42
C PRO A 992 15.26 4.22 23.67
N ARG A 993 16.56 4.52 23.74
CA ARG A 993 17.22 5.26 24.81
C ARG A 993 17.90 6.50 24.20
N GLU A 994 17.87 7.65 24.89
CA GLU A 994 18.60 8.83 24.40
C GLU A 994 20.11 8.55 24.33
N PHE A 995 20.72 8.88 23.19
CA PHE A 995 22.15 8.66 22.93
C PHE A 995 22.82 9.97 22.54
N ALA A 996 23.99 10.26 23.15
CA ALA A 996 24.82 11.41 22.86
C ALA A 996 26.12 11.00 22.16
N ALA A 997 26.42 11.60 21.02
CA ALA A 997 27.65 11.36 20.27
C ALA A 997 28.85 12.00 20.97
N THR A 998 29.95 11.26 21.07
CA THR A 998 31.22 11.75 21.67
C THR A 998 32.43 11.17 20.95
N ASP A 999 33.58 11.82 21.06
CA ASP A 999 34.84 11.38 20.43
C ASP A 999 35.34 10.01 20.93
N PHE A 1000 34.76 9.51 22.02
CA PHE A 1000 35.05 8.19 22.61
C PHE A 1000 34.08 7.08 22.16
N GLY A 1001 33.16 7.36 21.23
CA GLY A 1001 32.19 6.39 20.72
C GLY A 1001 30.73 6.63 21.11
N GLY A 1002 30.46 7.72 21.83
CA GLY A 1002 29.14 8.07 22.35
C GLY A 1002 28.74 7.27 23.60
N LEU A 1003 27.61 7.66 24.20
CA LEU A 1003 27.00 7.00 25.36
C LEU A 1003 25.48 7.17 25.39
N TYR A 1004 24.81 6.24 26.06
CA TYR A 1004 23.41 6.39 26.48
C TYR A 1004 23.32 7.26 27.74
N THR A 1005 22.28 8.09 27.85
CA THR A 1005 22.10 9.02 28.97
C THR A 1005 20.77 8.83 29.68
N ASP A 1006 20.81 8.42 30.95
CA ASP A 1006 19.63 8.31 31.83
C ASP A 1006 19.19 9.70 32.37
N GLY A 1007 19.08 10.71 31.50
CA GLY A 1007 18.73 12.09 31.85
C GLY A 1007 19.82 12.90 32.58
N GLY A 1008 21.03 12.37 32.72
CA GLY A 1008 22.16 13.04 33.38
C GLY A 1008 22.79 14.18 32.55
N ALA A 1009 23.23 15.25 33.22
CA ALA A 1009 23.71 16.49 32.58
C ALA A 1009 24.96 16.29 31.70
N HIS A 1010 24.98 16.97 30.54
CA HIS A 1010 26.03 16.84 29.52
C HIS A 1010 27.19 17.82 29.75
N SER A 1011 28.39 17.43 29.33
CA SER A 1011 29.58 18.30 29.38
C SER A 1011 29.74 19.10 28.09
N HIS A 1012 30.34 20.29 28.18
CA HIS A 1012 30.61 21.13 27.01
C HIS A 1012 31.48 20.39 25.99
N GLY A 1013 30.97 20.26 24.76
CA GLY A 1013 31.64 19.58 23.63
C GLY A 1013 30.94 18.31 23.14
N GLN A 1014 29.93 17.81 23.87
CA GLN A 1014 29.11 16.67 23.44
C GLN A 1014 27.95 17.12 22.55
N GLU A 1015 27.48 16.27 21.63
CA GLU A 1015 26.15 16.47 21.02
C GLU A 1015 25.06 16.31 22.10
N LYS A 1016 23.97 17.07 22.00
CA LYS A 1016 22.79 16.86 22.86
C LYS A 1016 22.26 15.44 22.61
N PRO A 1017 21.89 14.66 23.65
CA PRO A 1017 21.23 13.38 23.43
C PRO A 1017 19.97 13.52 22.60
N SER A 1018 19.67 12.46 21.85
CA SER A 1018 18.46 12.36 21.05
C SER A 1018 18.02 10.90 20.95
N HIS A 1019 16.72 10.69 20.79
CA HIS A 1019 16.18 9.43 20.30
C HIS A 1019 16.33 9.30 18.77
N VAL A 1020 16.27 10.41 18.02
CA VAL A 1020 16.51 10.44 16.57
C VAL A 1020 17.99 10.71 16.34
N ILE A 1021 18.73 9.68 15.94
CA ILE A 1021 20.19 9.71 15.76
C ILE A 1021 20.56 10.40 14.44
N GLU A 1022 19.80 10.06 13.40
CA GLU A 1022 19.85 10.61 12.05
C GLU A 1022 18.49 10.39 11.39
N TRP A 1023 18.03 11.33 10.57
CA TRP A 1023 16.89 11.14 9.69
C TRP A 1023 17.18 11.63 8.27
N ASN A 1024 16.66 10.90 7.28
CA ASN A 1024 16.99 11.09 5.88
C ASN A 1024 15.71 11.18 5.04
N ARG A 1025 15.68 12.12 4.11
CA ARG A 1025 14.60 12.35 3.16
C ARG A 1025 14.94 11.63 1.85
N VAL A 1026 13.99 10.91 1.28
CA VAL A 1026 14.19 10.06 0.10
C VAL A 1026 13.21 10.42 -1.01
N ASP A 1027 13.74 10.85 -2.16
CA ASP A 1027 13.01 11.01 -3.41
C ASP A 1027 13.23 9.80 -4.34
N LEU A 1028 12.28 9.53 -5.22
CA LEU A 1028 12.46 8.69 -6.39
C LEU A 1028 12.62 9.59 -7.62
N ASN A 1029 13.60 9.33 -8.48
CA ASN A 1029 13.77 9.99 -9.78
C ASN A 1029 14.55 9.07 -10.73
N PHE A 1030 13.84 8.11 -11.34
CA PHE A 1030 14.43 7.00 -12.10
C PHE A 1030 13.90 6.96 -13.53
N THR A 1031 14.56 6.19 -14.39
CA THR A 1031 14.13 5.94 -15.78
C THR A 1031 13.74 4.47 -15.93
N ILE A 1032 12.71 4.20 -16.73
CA ILE A 1032 12.35 2.88 -17.26
C ILE A 1032 12.60 2.94 -18.77
N ASP A 1033 13.36 1.98 -19.29
CA ASP A 1033 13.72 1.85 -20.70
C ASP A 1033 12.63 1.11 -21.51
#